data_AF-A0AAW9KEU8-F1
#
_entry.id   AF-A0AAW9KEU8-F1
#
_cell.length_a   1.000
_cell.length_b   1.000
_cell.length_c   1.000
_cell.angle_alpha   90.00
_cell.angle_beta   90.00
_cell.angle_gamma   90.00
#
_symmetry.space_group_name_H-M   'P 1'
#
loop_
_entity.id
_entity.type
_entity.pdbx_description
1 polymer ?
#
loop_
_entity_poly.entity_id
_entity_poly.type
_entity_poly.pdbx_seq_one_letter_code
_entity_poly.pdbx_strand_id
1 'polypeptide(L)'
;MESKKSTNFDFILKTSIESYYDLLKNAEKAWETHAALTYIALRMVVEDLLIKLEEKYEIKREKEAGFKSTLNKLKEYVPSWILEYGEYIRIKGEKSANKEIDSNLEENSTLLALKKVHEILIWYLKNVTKEMSLDADYSFITPESIKESECDLAIDKKVLENKEKFIISLEKQIKTNSDDEKKQEELEELLRNVKEEKKELTEKLEKKEIELQEVLNSFKELQVKLTTYIEKEYSAEENNNKYPDFYKGFLSLQGYELRVVYAFLKSLSLGSIFLNKSKSVFLKSQRKEFLKFIEKEVEDLKKYSDGILKLKLYYILLKLTNTPVASVADKETFDKSLDSIVEKAYFIIESRNGFNGKVDKLEAIINYYLIVIMNSLSAEINHEEDNKDKVSDIIYEVLRTIPLDERKIILNKMNFTDISEGAIKENIRLNQVEFLKAALDCGISESSEFVIRSIFSIYVAFQKDFDFYEFRTRHDMLRAYIGPLLLVILLKEFKISRENLVPIFVMEISISNKILRKERREKIYYNQLVQAWLEEKEKYDKILSEKNNLEKNLKEVQEARELLLTNERKFVAEKDNTENAIKSQWDMFKEKALQSEEIKSFNSYEEYRRAVNQKNLIEVSEEHSLKDRGIIKNFFSLDTWKYKLNKLEISKNIKFLEEKLIEEAKESGVFESELLTIRELEKILADKESGLEDIRVDLKENSAENEKLNRLISNSNKLMEKFKDDNFDFAK
;
A
#
# COMPACT_ATOMS: atom_id res chain seq x y z
N MET A 1 28.87 51.46 23.52
CA MET A 1 27.94 50.46 24.06
C MET A 1 26.73 50.43 23.14
N GLU A 2 26.78 49.62 22.09
CA GLU A 2 25.56 49.26 21.35
C GLU A 2 24.69 48.48 22.33
N SER A 3 23.43 48.89 22.49
CA SER A 3 22.48 48.13 23.30
C SER A 3 22.32 46.75 22.67
N LYS A 4 22.87 45.69 23.29
CA LYS A 4 22.54 44.31 22.92
C LYS A 4 21.01 44.21 22.94
N LYS A 5 20.38 43.99 21.78
CA LYS A 5 18.94 43.67 21.70
C LYS A 5 18.69 42.44 22.56
N SER A 6 17.62 42.44 23.36
CA SER A 6 17.35 41.33 24.29
C SER A 6 16.80 40.10 23.56
N THR A 7 16.08 40.32 22.45
CA THR A 7 15.61 39.30 21.50
C THR A 7 15.49 39.92 20.10
N ASN A 8 15.46 39.10 19.05
CA ASN A 8 15.13 39.57 17.69
C ASN A 8 13.64 39.98 17.55
N PHE A 9 12.78 39.59 18.48
CA PHE A 9 11.32 39.79 18.40
C PHE A 9 10.79 40.91 19.30
N ASP A 10 11.64 41.71 19.94
CA ASP A 10 11.23 42.83 20.82
C ASP A 10 10.32 43.85 20.11
N PHE A 11 10.37 43.92 18.78
CA PHE A 11 9.53 44.81 17.97
C PHE A 11 8.04 44.48 17.98
N ILE A 12 7.63 43.27 18.42
CA ILE A 12 6.21 42.89 18.46
C ILE A 12 5.52 43.26 19.78
N LEU A 13 6.27 43.74 20.78
CA LEU A 13 5.68 44.22 22.02
C LEU A 13 4.77 45.42 21.73
N LYS A 14 3.59 45.45 22.37
CA LYS A 14 2.53 46.46 22.18
C LYS A 14 1.93 46.49 20.77
N THR A 15 1.94 45.36 20.06
CA THR A 15 1.31 45.21 18.74
C THR A 15 0.17 44.19 18.78
N SER A 16 -0.62 44.10 17.72
CA SER A 16 -1.71 43.11 17.57
C SER A 16 -1.26 41.64 17.62
N ILE A 17 0.04 41.38 17.57
CA ILE A 17 0.65 40.04 17.62
C ILE A 17 1.60 39.86 18.81
N GLU A 18 1.50 40.73 19.82
CA GLU A 18 2.26 40.63 21.09
C GLU A 18 2.07 39.26 21.78
N SER A 19 0.92 38.61 21.57
CA SER A 19 0.65 37.26 22.07
C SER A 19 1.66 36.19 21.65
N TYR A 20 2.44 36.43 20.58
CA TYR A 20 3.49 35.52 20.13
C TYR A 20 4.84 35.74 20.81
N TYR A 21 5.02 36.82 21.60
CA TYR A 21 6.32 37.24 22.11
C TYR A 21 7.03 36.17 22.92
N ASP A 22 6.37 35.61 23.93
CA ASP A 22 6.98 34.58 24.77
C ASP A 22 7.31 33.31 23.96
N LEU A 23 6.46 32.96 22.99
CA LEU A 23 6.65 31.79 22.14
C LEU A 23 7.87 31.94 21.23
N LEU A 24 8.02 33.11 20.60
CA LEU A 24 9.12 33.43 19.68
C LEU A 24 10.44 33.64 20.43
N LYS A 25 10.40 34.33 21.57
CA LYS A 25 11.56 34.51 22.46
C LYS A 25 12.12 33.17 22.92
N ASN A 26 11.25 32.22 23.26
CA ASN A 26 11.70 30.89 23.68
C ASN A 26 12.19 30.05 22.49
N ALA A 27 11.56 30.16 21.31
CA ALA A 27 12.03 29.53 20.08
C ALA A 27 13.43 30.05 19.67
N GLU A 28 13.67 31.35 19.83
CA GLU A 28 14.95 32.00 19.57
C GLU A 28 16.07 31.47 20.48
N LYS A 29 15.78 31.09 21.72
CA LYS A 29 16.76 30.47 22.64
C LYS A 29 16.99 28.98 22.36
N ALA A 30 16.00 28.31 21.76
CA ALA A 30 15.93 26.86 21.54
C ALA A 30 16.59 26.37 20.25
N TRP A 31 17.02 27.30 19.40
CA TRP A 31 17.18 27.07 17.98
C TRP A 31 18.24 26.03 17.61
N GLU A 32 19.32 25.95 18.38
CA GLU A 32 20.45 25.05 18.14
C GLU A 32 20.27 23.68 18.82
N THR A 33 19.86 23.67 20.09
CA THR A 33 19.77 22.44 20.91
C THR A 33 18.44 21.71 20.81
N HIS A 34 17.37 22.44 20.48
CA HIS A 34 15.99 21.95 20.46
C HIS A 34 15.27 22.37 19.18
N ALA A 35 15.85 22.04 18.03
CA ALA A 35 15.34 22.43 16.72
C ALA A 35 13.87 22.04 16.49
N ALA A 36 13.43 20.87 16.98
CA ALA A 36 12.04 20.43 16.86
C ALA A 36 11.05 21.36 17.57
N LEU A 37 11.39 21.82 18.79
CA LEU A 37 10.55 22.77 19.54
C LEU A 37 10.47 24.11 18.82
N THR A 38 11.62 24.56 18.28
CA THR A 38 11.72 25.80 17.51
C THR A 38 10.81 25.76 16.30
N TYR A 39 10.89 24.73 15.46
CA TYR A 39 10.03 24.61 14.28
C TYR A 39 8.54 24.58 14.62
N ILE A 40 8.15 23.95 15.72
CA ILE A 40 6.74 23.87 16.12
C ILE A 40 6.24 25.23 16.60
N ALA A 41 7.02 25.93 17.43
CA ALA A 41 6.69 27.29 17.86
C ALA A 41 6.54 28.23 16.66
N LEU A 42 7.44 28.16 15.68
CA LEU A 42 7.35 28.94 14.45
C LEU A 42 6.13 28.58 13.60
N ARG A 43 5.79 27.28 13.50
CA ARG A 43 4.59 26.81 12.80
C ARG A 43 3.32 27.40 13.42
N MET A 44 3.20 27.36 14.75
CA MET A 44 2.02 27.91 15.45
C MET A 44 1.81 29.39 15.11
N VAL A 45 2.89 30.17 15.10
CA VAL A 45 2.85 31.60 14.77
C VAL A 45 2.46 31.82 13.31
N VAL A 46 3.07 31.07 12.38
CA VAL A 46 2.81 31.22 10.94
C VAL A 46 1.39 30.81 10.58
N GLU A 47 0.90 29.68 11.11
CA GLU A 47 -0.46 29.21 10.84
C GLU A 47 -1.48 30.21 11.35
N ASP A 48 -1.36 30.68 12.60
CA ASP A 48 -2.26 31.70 13.17
C ASP A 48 -2.21 33.03 12.39
N LEU A 49 -1.02 33.46 11.97
CA LEU A 49 -0.86 34.66 11.15
C LEU A 49 -1.57 34.53 9.79
N LEU A 50 -1.52 33.36 9.17
CA LEU A 50 -2.22 33.10 7.91
C LEU A 50 -3.74 33.11 8.10
N ILE A 51 -4.27 32.62 9.24
CA ILE A 51 -5.69 32.76 9.58
C ILE A 51 -6.07 34.24 9.63
N LYS A 52 -5.28 35.05 10.34
CA LYS A 52 -5.52 36.49 10.44
C LYS A 52 -5.46 37.20 9.08
N LEU A 53 -4.62 36.73 8.15
CA LEU A 53 -4.57 37.24 6.78
C LEU A 53 -5.81 36.85 5.97
N GLU A 54 -6.30 35.61 6.11
CA GLU A 54 -7.56 35.19 5.47
C GLU A 54 -8.74 36.03 5.95
N GLU A 55 -8.84 36.27 7.26
CA GLU A 55 -9.87 37.13 7.85
C GLU A 55 -9.76 38.56 7.33
N LYS A 56 -8.54 39.11 7.24
CA LYS A 56 -8.30 40.47 6.75
C LYS A 56 -8.71 40.68 5.30
N TYR A 57 -8.53 39.67 4.45
CA TYR A 57 -8.85 39.71 3.02
C TYR A 57 -10.18 39.02 2.68
N GLU A 58 -11.01 38.70 3.69
CA GLU A 58 -12.34 38.09 3.53
C GLU A 58 -12.36 36.79 2.70
N ILE A 59 -11.29 35.98 2.79
CA ILE A 59 -11.16 34.74 2.05
C ILE A 59 -12.01 33.65 2.72
N LYS A 60 -13.04 33.15 2.02
CA LYS A 60 -13.89 32.07 2.52
C LYS A 60 -13.11 30.75 2.62
N ARG A 61 -13.00 30.22 3.85
CA ARG A 61 -12.56 28.84 4.10
C ARG A 61 -13.62 27.86 3.65
N GLU A 62 -13.22 26.92 2.80
CA GLU A 62 -13.94 25.67 2.60
C GLU A 62 -13.50 24.73 3.72
N LYS A 63 -14.45 24.18 4.50
CA LYS A 63 -14.15 23.30 5.65
C LYS A 63 -13.32 22.06 5.29
N GLU A 64 -13.26 21.70 4.01
CA GLU A 64 -12.53 20.52 3.49
C GLU A 64 -11.23 20.88 2.74
N ALA A 65 -10.92 22.17 2.57
CA ALA A 65 -9.76 22.58 1.81
C ALA A 65 -8.49 22.59 2.68
N GLY A 66 -7.53 21.71 2.38
CA GLY A 66 -6.25 21.67 3.06
C GLY A 66 -5.44 22.98 2.92
N PHE A 67 -4.45 23.19 3.79
CA PHE A 67 -3.61 24.41 3.88
C PHE A 67 -3.03 24.89 2.53
N LYS A 68 -2.75 23.98 1.60
CA LYS A 68 -2.28 24.30 0.23
C LYS A 68 -3.31 25.10 -0.58
N SER A 69 -4.61 24.89 -0.34
CA SER A 69 -5.70 25.67 -0.95
C SER A 69 -5.76 27.08 -0.37
N THR A 70 -5.62 27.22 0.96
CA THR A 70 -5.48 28.51 1.66
C THR A 70 -4.31 29.33 1.10
N LEU A 71 -3.12 28.72 0.96
CA LEU A 71 -1.97 29.41 0.38
C LEU A 71 -2.22 29.86 -1.05
N ASN A 72 -2.89 29.05 -1.88
CA ASN A 72 -3.21 29.42 -3.26
C ASN A 72 -4.14 30.64 -3.34
N LYS A 73 -5.11 30.77 -2.44
CA LYS A 73 -6.03 31.91 -2.39
C LYS A 73 -5.33 33.19 -1.89
N LEU A 74 -4.32 33.06 -1.02
CA LEU A 74 -3.52 34.19 -0.52
C LEU A 74 -2.46 34.71 -1.51
N LYS A 75 -2.16 33.98 -2.60
CA LYS A 75 -1.13 34.36 -3.60
C LYS A 75 -1.33 35.73 -4.23
N GLU A 76 -2.56 36.23 -4.31
CA GLU A 76 -2.86 37.53 -4.90
C GLU A 76 -2.66 38.70 -3.92
N TYR A 77 -2.59 38.42 -2.61
CA TYR A 77 -2.58 39.43 -1.54
C TYR A 77 -1.27 39.45 -0.74
N VAL A 78 -0.52 38.35 -0.77
CA VAL A 78 0.67 38.13 0.04
C VAL A 78 1.86 37.80 -0.87
N PRO A 79 3.05 38.38 -0.64
CA PRO A 79 4.25 38.06 -1.40
C PRO A 79 4.53 36.55 -1.46
N SER A 80 4.93 36.06 -2.63
CA SER A 80 5.19 34.64 -2.89
C SER A 80 6.17 34.01 -1.89
N TRP A 81 7.20 34.74 -1.47
CA TRP A 81 8.19 34.25 -0.51
C TRP A 81 7.59 33.99 0.88
N ILE A 82 6.58 34.75 1.31
CA ILE A 82 5.91 34.50 2.60
C ILE A 82 5.15 33.18 2.56
N LEU A 83 4.51 32.88 1.42
CA LEU A 83 3.78 31.63 1.22
C LEU A 83 4.72 30.43 1.12
N GLU A 84 5.85 30.59 0.41
CA GLU A 84 6.88 29.56 0.29
C GLU A 84 7.51 29.23 1.64
N TYR A 85 7.99 30.25 2.36
CA TYR A 85 8.61 30.05 3.67
C TYR A 85 7.58 29.66 4.74
N GLY A 86 6.34 30.14 4.63
CA GLY A 86 5.26 29.72 5.50
C GLY A 86 4.97 28.22 5.36
N GLU A 87 4.91 27.70 4.13
CA GLU A 87 4.76 26.27 3.86
C GLU A 87 5.98 25.46 4.30
N TYR A 88 7.19 25.98 4.09
CA TYR A 88 8.42 25.36 4.58
C TYR A 88 8.41 25.18 6.11
N ILE A 89 8.10 26.25 6.84
CA ILE A 89 8.03 26.25 8.31
C ILE A 89 6.93 25.31 8.78
N ARG A 90 5.77 25.31 8.11
CA ARG A 90 4.67 24.39 8.41
C ARG A 90 5.09 22.93 8.25
N ILE A 91 5.64 22.55 7.10
CA ILE A 91 6.05 21.16 6.83
C ILE A 91 7.13 20.73 7.82
N LYS A 92 8.10 21.59 8.12
CA LYS A 92 9.14 21.29 9.11
C LYS A 92 8.56 21.17 10.52
N GLY A 93 7.69 22.07 10.94
CA GLY A 93 6.99 22.00 12.22
C GLY A 93 6.08 20.78 12.35
N GLU A 94 5.37 20.39 11.29
CA GLU A 94 4.54 19.19 11.23
C GLU A 94 5.39 17.93 11.37
N LYS A 95 6.49 17.81 10.60
CA LYS A 95 7.44 16.71 10.73
C LYS A 95 8.11 16.66 12.11
N SER A 96 8.43 17.82 12.69
CA SER A 96 8.99 17.94 14.05
C SER A 96 8.00 17.49 15.11
N ALA A 97 6.72 17.88 14.99
CA ALA A 97 5.65 17.43 15.88
C ALA A 97 5.41 15.91 15.75
N ASN A 98 5.55 15.37 14.54
CA ASN A 98 5.37 13.96 14.23
C ASN A 98 6.57 13.06 14.58
N LYS A 99 7.67 13.63 15.12
CA LYS A 99 8.97 12.96 15.33
C LYS A 99 9.46 12.19 14.09
N GLU A 100 9.13 12.67 12.89
CA GLU A 100 9.51 12.07 11.60
C GLU A 100 10.86 12.59 11.10
N ILE A 101 11.50 13.48 11.85
CA ILE A 101 12.78 14.07 11.48
C ILE A 101 13.91 13.27 12.14
N ASP A 102 14.81 12.78 11.30
CA ASP A 102 16.11 12.23 11.66
C ASP A 102 16.85 13.17 12.61
N SER A 103 17.62 12.64 13.56
CA SER A 103 18.39 13.41 14.55
C SER A 103 19.51 14.31 13.96
N ASN A 104 19.56 14.44 12.63
CA ASN A 104 20.53 15.22 11.86
C ASN A 104 19.89 16.45 11.20
N LEU A 105 19.24 17.32 11.98
CA LEU A 105 18.91 18.66 11.47
C LEU A 105 20.18 19.50 11.46
N GLU A 106 20.54 20.05 10.29
CA GLU A 106 21.62 21.04 10.19
C GLU A 106 21.24 22.29 10.97
N GLU A 107 22.13 22.74 11.88
CA GLU A 107 22.01 23.98 12.68
C GLU A 107 21.64 25.20 11.80
N ASN A 108 22.11 25.22 10.54
CA ASN A 108 21.82 26.27 9.56
C ASN A 108 20.33 26.38 9.16
N SER A 109 19.52 25.33 9.34
CA SER A 109 18.12 25.28 8.88
C SER A 109 17.14 25.95 9.84
N THR A 110 17.30 25.78 11.15
CA THR A 110 16.42 26.37 12.17
C THR A 110 16.63 27.88 12.29
N LEU A 111 17.88 28.33 12.17
CA LEU A 111 18.22 29.76 12.16
C LEU A 111 17.57 30.48 10.95
N LEU A 112 17.58 29.84 9.78
CA LEU A 112 16.89 30.34 8.61
C LEU A 112 15.38 30.47 8.87
N ALA A 113 14.75 29.47 9.50
CA ALA A 113 13.33 29.52 9.83
C ALA A 113 13.00 30.69 10.78
N LEU A 114 13.81 30.91 11.81
CA LEU A 114 13.66 32.06 12.73
C LEU A 114 13.76 33.38 11.99
N LYS A 115 14.79 33.54 11.16
CA LYS A 115 14.98 34.75 10.34
C LYS A 115 13.79 35.00 9.43
N LYS A 116 13.22 33.94 8.84
CA LYS A 116 12.08 34.05 7.94
C LYS A 116 10.78 34.40 8.67
N VAL A 117 10.51 33.82 9.84
CA VAL A 117 9.38 34.26 10.67
C VAL A 117 9.54 35.72 11.06
N HIS A 118 10.73 36.14 11.48
CA HIS A 118 11.03 37.54 11.78
C HIS A 118 10.72 38.47 10.60
N GLU A 119 11.18 38.14 9.38
CA GLU A 119 10.87 38.90 8.16
C GLU A 119 9.36 38.93 7.86
N ILE A 120 8.65 37.81 8.03
CA ILE A 120 7.20 37.70 7.83
C ILE A 120 6.43 38.62 8.79
N LEU A 121 6.78 38.62 10.08
CA LEU A 121 6.11 39.43 11.10
C LEU A 121 6.34 40.92 10.88
N ILE A 122 7.56 41.33 10.48
CA ILE A 122 7.83 42.71 10.08
C ILE A 122 6.96 43.11 8.88
N TRP A 123 6.88 42.24 7.86
CA TRP A 123 6.04 42.53 6.71
C TRP A 123 4.57 42.69 7.11
N TYR A 124 4.07 41.80 7.97
CA TYR A 124 2.69 41.85 8.47
C TYR A 124 2.40 43.17 9.21
N LEU A 125 3.27 43.54 10.16
CA LEU A 125 3.09 44.76 10.95
C LEU A 125 3.21 46.04 10.11
N LYS A 126 4.09 46.04 9.10
CA LYS A 126 4.26 47.19 8.20
C LYS A 126 3.12 47.34 7.20
N ASN A 127 2.70 46.24 6.57
CA ASN A 127 1.84 46.29 5.38
C ASN A 127 0.37 45.99 5.69
N VAL A 128 0.09 45.21 6.75
CA VAL A 128 -1.25 44.71 7.05
C VAL A 128 -1.89 45.48 8.20
N THR A 129 -1.21 45.57 9.34
CA THR A 129 -1.76 46.27 10.53
C THR A 129 -1.32 47.73 10.62
N LYS A 130 -0.19 48.08 9.97
CA LYS A 130 0.40 49.44 9.97
C LYS A 130 0.77 49.92 11.38
N GLU A 131 1.19 48.99 12.23
CA GLU A 131 1.55 49.24 13.64
C GLU A 131 3.06 49.49 13.83
N MET A 132 3.84 49.52 12.74
CA MET A 132 5.30 49.64 12.78
C MET A 132 5.81 50.83 11.95
N SER A 133 6.84 51.51 12.47
CA SER A 133 7.54 52.60 11.77
C SER A 133 8.35 52.09 10.57
N LEU A 134 8.39 52.87 9.49
CA LEU A 134 9.18 52.57 8.30
C LEU A 134 10.67 52.84 8.50
N ASP A 135 11.05 53.72 9.44
CA ASP A 135 12.40 54.27 9.58
C ASP A 135 13.30 53.55 10.61
N ALA A 136 12.79 52.53 11.30
CA ALA A 136 13.53 51.82 12.34
C ALA A 136 14.30 50.60 11.82
N ASP A 137 15.50 50.35 12.38
CA ASP A 137 16.35 49.20 12.03
C ASP A 137 15.92 47.92 12.77
N TYR A 138 15.25 47.04 12.03
CA TYR A 138 14.83 45.71 12.46
C TYR A 138 15.72 44.62 11.87
N SER A 139 17.04 44.84 11.80
CA SER A 139 17.99 43.80 11.40
C SER A 139 17.93 42.57 12.32
N PHE A 140 17.97 41.38 11.69
CA PHE A 140 18.06 40.09 12.39
C PHE A 140 19.52 39.80 12.76
N ILE A 141 19.75 39.49 14.03
CA ILE A 141 21.05 39.15 14.60
C ILE A 141 21.03 37.68 14.99
N THR A 142 22.12 36.94 14.76
CA THR A 142 22.20 35.54 15.23
C THR A 142 22.04 35.48 16.75
N PRO A 143 21.04 34.75 17.27
CA PRO A 143 20.78 34.70 18.70
C PRO A 143 21.75 33.78 19.44
N GLU A 144 22.09 34.16 20.67
CA GLU A 144 22.87 33.33 21.60
C GLU A 144 22.09 32.05 21.95
N SER A 145 22.73 30.88 21.84
CA SER A 145 22.09 29.59 22.11
C SER A 145 22.41 29.07 23.51
N ILE A 146 21.59 28.15 24.02
CA ILE A 146 21.85 27.47 25.30
C ILE A 146 23.23 26.77 25.29
N LYS A 147 23.59 26.15 24.17
CA LYS A 147 24.84 25.39 24.05
C LYS A 147 26.04 26.31 24.18
N GLU A 148 25.96 27.51 23.60
CA GLU A 148 26.96 28.55 23.76
C GLU A 148 27.02 29.05 25.22
N SER A 149 25.87 29.32 25.85
CA SER A 149 25.81 29.73 27.26
C SER A 149 26.31 28.65 28.24
N GLU A 150 26.06 27.37 27.99
CA GLU A 150 26.58 26.23 28.77
C GLU A 150 28.11 26.10 28.63
N CYS A 151 28.63 26.25 27.40
CA CYS A 151 30.07 26.27 27.14
C CYS A 151 30.78 27.42 27.85
N ASP A 152 30.22 28.63 27.78
CA ASP A 152 30.74 29.81 28.47
C ASP A 152 30.77 29.63 29.98
N LEU A 153 29.70 29.09 30.57
CA LEU A 153 29.64 28.77 32.00
C LEU A 153 30.69 27.74 32.41
N ALA A 154 30.93 26.71 31.58
CA ALA A 154 31.97 25.72 31.85
C ALA A 154 33.38 26.31 31.82
N ILE A 155 33.64 27.25 30.90
CA ILE A 155 34.90 27.99 30.82
C ILE A 155 35.06 28.87 32.07
N ASP A 156 34.04 29.65 32.43
CA ASP A 156 34.06 30.54 33.59
C ASP A 156 34.29 29.77 34.91
N LYS A 157 33.65 28.59 35.09
CA LYS A 157 33.89 27.69 36.23
C LYS A 157 35.34 27.23 36.31
N LYS A 158 35.93 26.86 35.18
CA LYS A 158 37.34 26.44 35.11
C LYS A 158 38.31 27.58 35.43
N VAL A 159 37.99 28.81 35.00
CA VAL A 159 38.75 30.01 35.36
C VAL A 159 38.67 30.26 36.87
N LEU A 160 37.49 30.10 37.48
CA LEU A 160 37.28 30.22 38.91
C LEU A 160 38.12 29.20 39.70
N GLU A 161 38.06 27.91 39.32
CA GLU A 161 38.88 26.85 39.94
C GLU A 161 40.38 27.14 39.86
N ASN A 162 40.85 27.67 38.72
CA ASN A 162 42.25 28.04 38.55
C ASN A 162 42.64 29.21 39.46
N LYS A 163 41.77 30.22 39.61
CA LYS A 163 41.99 31.32 40.56
C LYS A 163 42.02 30.82 42.00
N GLU A 164 41.20 29.85 42.37
CA GLU A 164 41.25 29.22 43.71
C GLU A 164 42.57 28.49 43.98
N LYS A 165 43.02 27.69 43.02
CA LYS A 165 44.34 27.02 43.10
C LYS A 165 45.48 28.03 43.20
N PHE A 166 45.37 29.14 42.47
CA PHE A 166 46.35 30.22 42.52
C PHE A 166 46.36 30.94 43.88
N ILE A 167 45.18 31.23 44.46
CA ILE A 167 45.05 31.77 45.82
C ILE A 167 45.73 30.84 46.84
N ILE A 168 45.46 29.54 46.80
CA ILE A 168 46.07 28.55 47.70
C ILE A 168 47.60 28.52 47.53
N SER A 169 48.09 28.64 46.29
CA SER A 169 49.52 28.71 46.00
C SER A 169 50.16 29.98 46.56
N LEU A 170 49.51 31.14 46.40
CA LEU A 170 49.98 32.42 46.94
C LEU A 170 50.00 32.41 48.47
N GLU A 171 48.94 31.92 49.11
CA GLU A 171 48.86 31.78 50.57
C GLU A 171 49.99 30.89 51.12
N LYS A 172 50.35 29.82 50.37
CA LYS A 172 51.50 28.97 50.72
C LYS A 172 52.84 29.69 50.53
N GLN A 173 53.00 30.46 49.45
CA GLN A 173 54.22 31.23 49.15
C GLN A 173 54.47 32.34 50.19
N ILE A 174 53.42 33.06 50.59
CA ILE A 174 53.46 34.06 51.66
C ILE A 174 53.95 33.42 52.96
N LYS A 175 53.42 32.24 53.30
CA LYS A 175 53.81 31.51 54.51
C LYS A 175 55.26 31.03 54.50
N THR A 176 55.85 30.77 53.33
CA THR A 176 57.24 30.31 53.18
C THR A 176 58.26 31.45 53.05
N ASN A 177 57.83 32.65 52.65
CA ASN A 177 58.71 33.81 52.44
C ASN A 177 58.61 34.85 53.58
N SER A 178 58.30 34.40 54.81
CA SER A 178 58.04 35.25 55.98
C SER A 178 59.18 36.19 56.39
N ASP A 179 60.38 35.97 55.85
CA ASP A 179 61.61 36.65 56.26
C ASP A 179 62.01 37.78 55.28
N ASP A 180 61.26 37.99 54.18
CA ASP A 180 61.49 39.03 53.15
C ASP A 180 60.26 39.96 53.06
N GLU A 181 60.24 41.00 53.89
CA GLU A 181 59.10 41.94 54.04
C GLU A 181 58.62 42.52 52.70
N LYS A 182 59.55 42.86 51.79
CA LYS A 182 59.20 43.50 50.53
C LYS A 182 58.50 42.54 49.57
N LYS A 183 58.95 41.28 49.49
CA LYS A 183 58.25 40.24 48.72
C LYS A 183 56.92 39.85 49.36
N GLN A 184 56.82 39.92 50.68
CA GLN A 184 55.58 39.60 51.38
C GLN A 184 54.49 40.63 51.06
N GLU A 185 54.83 41.93 51.07
CA GLU A 185 53.90 43.01 50.71
C GLU A 185 53.40 42.88 49.25
N GLU A 186 54.31 42.59 48.29
CA GLU A 186 53.96 42.36 46.88
C GLU A 186 53.03 41.14 46.70
N LEU A 187 53.27 40.05 47.42
CA LEU A 187 52.43 38.84 47.38
C LEU A 187 51.06 39.06 48.03
N GLU A 188 50.99 39.83 49.12
CA GLU A 188 49.74 40.18 49.81
C GLU A 188 48.86 41.13 48.98
N GLU A 189 49.45 42.07 48.26
CA GLU A 189 48.74 42.92 47.30
C GLU A 189 48.16 42.09 46.14
N LEU A 190 48.97 41.19 45.58
CA LEU A 190 48.54 40.29 44.50
C LEU A 190 47.44 39.33 44.97
N LEU A 191 47.53 38.81 46.19
CA LEU A 191 46.48 37.99 46.80
C LEU A 191 45.15 38.75 46.94
N ARG A 192 45.22 40.03 47.32
CA ARG A 192 44.03 40.89 47.47
C ARG A 192 43.35 41.11 46.12
N ASN A 193 44.12 41.45 45.09
CA ASN A 193 43.61 41.67 43.73
C ASN A 193 42.95 40.39 43.17
N VAL A 194 43.58 39.23 43.35
CA VAL A 194 43.02 37.95 42.88
C VAL A 194 41.75 37.57 43.65
N LYS A 195 41.66 37.89 44.95
CA LYS A 195 40.44 37.67 45.76
C LYS A 195 39.29 38.58 45.31
N GLU A 196 39.56 39.84 44.96
CA GLU A 196 38.58 40.77 44.40
C GLU A 196 38.06 40.26 43.04
N GLU A 197 38.97 39.89 42.12
CA GLU A 197 38.61 39.32 40.82
C GLU A 197 37.81 38.01 40.94
N LYS A 198 38.15 37.16 41.93
CA LYS A 198 37.38 35.94 42.22
C LYS A 198 35.95 36.29 42.61
N LYS A 199 35.76 37.29 43.47
CA LYS A 199 34.44 37.73 43.93
C LYS A 199 33.59 38.24 42.76
N GLU A 200 34.14 39.12 41.93
CA GLU A 200 33.44 39.62 40.74
C GLU A 200 33.08 38.50 39.76
N LEU A 201 33.98 37.53 39.56
CA LEU A 201 33.72 36.38 38.69
C LEU A 201 32.61 35.49 39.27
N THR A 202 32.57 35.31 40.59
CA THR A 202 31.55 34.50 41.28
C THR A 202 30.17 35.14 41.11
N GLU A 203 30.05 36.46 41.32
CA GLU A 203 28.78 37.19 41.14
C GLU A 203 28.29 37.14 39.69
N LYS A 204 29.20 37.25 38.71
CA LYS A 204 28.85 37.08 37.28
C LYS A 204 28.37 35.67 36.97
N LEU A 205 28.98 34.65 37.59
CA LEU A 205 28.65 33.24 37.36
C LEU A 205 27.29 32.88 37.96
N GLU A 206 27.00 33.32 39.19
CA GLU A 206 25.68 33.15 39.82
C GLU A 206 24.57 33.77 38.96
N LYS A 207 24.81 34.98 38.43
CA LYS A 207 23.85 35.65 37.54
C LYS A 207 23.59 34.85 36.25
N LYS A 208 24.65 34.36 35.60
CA LYS A 208 24.54 33.51 34.40
C LYS A 208 23.83 32.18 34.69
N GLU A 209 24.06 31.57 35.84
CA GLU A 209 23.39 30.31 36.23
C GLU A 209 21.88 30.52 36.44
N ILE A 210 21.48 31.64 37.05
CA ILE A 210 20.06 32.01 37.19
C ILE A 210 19.43 32.21 35.81
N GLU A 211 20.09 32.96 34.91
CA GLU A 211 19.61 33.19 33.54
C GLU A 211 19.46 31.87 32.77
N LEU A 212 20.41 30.94 32.89
CA LEU A 212 20.32 29.60 32.28
C LEU A 212 19.16 28.78 32.89
N GLN A 213 18.95 28.86 34.19
CA GLN A 213 17.86 28.12 34.86
C GLN A 213 16.48 28.64 34.45
N GLU A 214 16.32 29.95 34.28
CA GLU A 214 15.10 30.57 33.73
C GLU A 214 14.84 30.10 32.30
N VAL A 215 15.91 30.03 31.49
CA VAL A 215 15.85 29.50 30.12
C VAL A 215 15.40 28.03 30.14
N LEU A 216 16.01 27.17 30.97
CA LEU A 216 15.63 25.76 31.12
C LEU A 216 14.19 25.56 31.62
N ASN A 217 13.67 26.47 32.45
CA ASN A 217 12.27 26.42 32.88
C ASN A 217 11.31 26.78 31.73
N SER A 218 11.65 27.78 30.90
CA SER A 218 10.84 28.13 29.73
C SER A 218 10.81 27.00 28.68
N PHE A 219 11.84 26.15 28.62
CA PHE A 219 11.81 24.91 27.84
C PHE A 219 10.74 23.93 28.29
N LYS A 220 10.63 23.71 29.60
CA LYS A 220 9.59 22.83 30.15
C LYS A 220 8.19 23.36 29.80
N GLU A 221 8.00 24.68 29.86
CA GLU A 221 6.74 25.31 29.46
C GLU A 221 6.45 25.15 27.96
N LEU A 222 7.45 25.34 27.09
CA LEU A 222 7.30 25.08 25.65
C LEU A 222 6.96 23.61 25.36
N GLN A 223 7.57 22.67 26.07
CA GLN A 223 7.23 21.25 25.94
C GLN A 223 5.78 20.97 26.33
N VAL A 224 5.27 21.59 27.39
CA VAL A 224 3.86 21.45 27.80
C VAL A 224 2.91 22.07 26.76
N LYS A 225 3.25 23.26 26.25
CA LYS A 225 2.47 23.91 25.17
C LYS A 225 2.48 23.07 23.90
N LEU A 226 3.61 22.43 23.57
CA LEU A 226 3.73 21.49 22.46
C LEU A 226 2.78 20.30 22.65
N THR A 227 2.80 19.63 23.81
CA THR A 227 1.90 18.50 24.10
C THR A 227 0.45 18.92 23.94
N THR A 228 0.09 20.11 24.42
CA THR A 228 -1.28 20.65 24.32
C THR A 228 -1.66 20.99 22.87
N TYR A 229 -0.74 21.54 22.07
CA TYR A 229 -0.98 21.87 20.66
C TYR A 229 -1.20 20.62 19.81
N ILE A 230 -0.32 19.62 19.98
CA ILE A 230 -0.43 18.28 19.42
C ILE A 230 -1.81 17.69 19.77
N GLU A 231 -2.18 17.69 21.05
CA GLU A 231 -3.47 17.16 21.51
C GLU A 231 -4.68 17.88 20.91
N LYS A 232 -4.62 19.20 20.72
CA LYS A 232 -5.67 19.98 20.07
C LYS A 232 -5.80 19.64 18.58
N GLU A 233 -4.69 19.54 17.86
CA GLU A 233 -4.67 19.18 16.43
C GLU A 233 -5.26 17.78 16.20
N TYR A 234 -5.02 16.84 17.12
CA TYR A 234 -5.62 15.49 17.08
C TYR A 234 -7.08 15.44 17.58
N SER A 235 -7.57 16.47 18.27
CA SER A 235 -8.96 16.51 18.80
C SER A 235 -9.97 17.20 17.88
N ALA A 236 -9.50 17.95 16.89
CA ALA A 236 -10.34 18.76 16.00
C ALA A 236 -10.96 17.99 14.81
N GLU A 237 -10.54 16.75 14.55
CA GLU A 237 -11.25 15.84 13.64
C GLU A 237 -12.23 15.00 14.48
N GLU A 238 -13.54 15.24 14.30
CA GLU A 238 -14.61 14.42 14.88
C GLU A 238 -14.36 12.93 14.55
N ASN A 239 -13.94 12.14 15.54
CA ASN A 239 -13.85 10.69 15.41
C ASN A 239 -15.29 10.13 15.36
N ASN A 240 -15.83 9.96 14.16
CA ASN A 240 -17.11 9.28 13.94
C ASN A 240 -17.01 7.74 14.07
N ASN A 241 -15.83 7.21 14.44
CA ASN A 241 -15.59 5.78 14.64
C ASN A 241 -16.36 5.25 15.87
N LYS A 242 -17.26 4.29 15.66
CA LYS A 242 -18.02 3.66 16.75
C LYS A 242 -17.11 2.84 17.69
N TYR A 243 -16.03 2.26 17.14
CA TYR A 243 -15.08 1.42 17.87
C TYR A 243 -13.64 1.98 17.83
N PRO A 244 -13.33 3.03 18.63
CA PRO A 244 -12.06 3.74 18.54
C PRO A 244 -10.84 2.88 18.90
N ASP A 245 -10.97 1.94 19.84
CA ASP A 245 -9.84 1.07 20.23
C ASP A 245 -9.42 0.12 19.11
N PHE A 246 -10.38 -0.41 18.35
CA PHE A 246 -10.09 -1.23 17.18
C PHE A 246 -9.46 -0.41 16.07
N TYR A 247 -10.01 0.77 15.78
CA TYR A 247 -9.48 1.70 14.78
C TYR A 247 -8.01 2.06 15.04
N LYS A 248 -7.72 2.52 16.26
CA LYS A 248 -6.37 2.90 16.68
C LYS A 248 -5.43 1.70 16.69
N GLY A 249 -5.91 0.57 17.21
CA GLY A 249 -5.19 -0.69 17.18
C GLY A 249 -4.75 -1.04 15.77
N PHE A 250 -5.69 -1.06 14.82
CA PHE A 250 -5.46 -1.42 13.43
C PHE A 250 -4.43 -0.52 12.75
N LEU A 251 -4.61 0.80 12.86
CA LEU A 251 -3.68 1.77 12.27
C LEU A 251 -2.29 1.70 12.89
N SER A 252 -2.19 1.35 14.17
CA SER A 252 -0.92 1.30 14.88
C SER A 252 -0.10 0.02 14.68
N LEU A 253 -0.63 -0.98 13.97
CA LEU A 253 0.07 -2.22 13.64
C LEU A 253 1.27 -1.91 12.73
N GLN A 254 2.46 -2.36 13.12
CA GLN A 254 3.71 -2.16 12.38
C GLN A 254 4.77 -3.19 12.79
N GLY A 255 5.81 -3.35 11.97
CA GLY A 255 6.97 -4.20 12.27
C GLY A 255 6.62 -5.68 12.41
N TYR A 256 7.18 -6.31 13.45
CA TYR A 256 6.99 -7.73 13.75
C TYR A 256 5.53 -8.08 14.05
N GLU A 257 4.86 -7.25 14.87
CA GLU A 257 3.44 -7.41 15.26
C GLU A 257 2.53 -7.58 14.03
N LEU A 258 2.64 -6.66 13.06
CA LEU A 258 1.84 -6.70 11.83
C LEU A 258 2.11 -7.96 10.99
N ARG A 259 3.38 -8.37 10.86
CA ARG A 259 3.77 -9.55 10.07
C ARG A 259 3.22 -10.83 10.68
N VAL A 260 3.26 -10.93 12.00
CA VAL A 260 2.70 -12.04 12.75
C VAL A 260 1.18 -12.12 12.57
N VAL A 261 0.45 -11.03 12.83
CA VAL A 261 -1.01 -10.94 12.63
C VAL A 261 -1.38 -11.39 11.22
N TYR A 262 -0.66 -10.87 10.22
CA TYR A 262 -0.88 -11.22 8.82
C TYR A 262 -0.59 -12.70 8.51
N ALA A 263 0.52 -13.25 9.03
CA ALA A 263 0.89 -14.65 8.84
C ALA A 263 -0.16 -15.62 9.40
N PHE A 264 -0.76 -15.29 10.54
CA PHE A 264 -1.85 -16.07 11.13
C PHE A 264 -3.10 -16.06 10.26
N LEU A 265 -3.48 -14.88 9.78
CA LEU A 265 -4.69 -14.73 8.95
C LEU A 265 -4.55 -15.43 7.59
N LYS A 266 -3.33 -15.42 7.03
CA LYS A 266 -2.99 -16.07 5.77
C LYS A 266 -2.94 -17.60 5.89
N SER A 267 -2.35 -18.15 6.95
CA SER A 267 -2.04 -19.59 7.05
C SER A 267 -3.22 -20.45 7.53
N LEU A 268 -3.87 -21.14 6.58
CA LEU A 268 -4.89 -22.18 6.86
C LEU A 268 -4.32 -23.46 7.49
N SER A 269 -3.01 -23.69 7.37
CA SER A 269 -2.32 -24.92 7.80
C SER A 269 -2.08 -25.01 9.31
N LEU A 270 -2.44 -23.97 10.08
CA LEU A 270 -2.34 -23.99 11.54
C LEU A 270 -3.17 -25.13 12.16
N GLY A 271 -4.27 -25.51 11.50
CA GLY A 271 -5.05 -26.70 11.88
C GLY A 271 -4.20 -27.96 11.95
N SER A 272 -3.37 -28.24 10.94
CA SER A 272 -2.52 -29.43 10.94
C SER A 272 -1.42 -29.44 12.00
N ILE A 273 -0.95 -28.26 12.45
CA ILE A 273 0.13 -28.15 13.45
C ILE A 273 -0.41 -28.41 14.88
N PHE A 274 -1.67 -28.02 15.16
CA PHE A 274 -2.27 -28.11 16.50
C PHE A 274 -3.31 -29.24 16.68
N LEU A 275 -3.65 -30.00 15.63
CA LEU A 275 -4.64 -31.09 15.68
C LEU A 275 -4.23 -32.32 16.54
N ASN A 276 -3.03 -32.32 17.13
CA ASN A 276 -2.70 -33.32 18.15
C ASN A 276 -3.37 -32.93 19.47
N LYS A 277 -4.40 -33.70 19.86
CA LYS A 277 -5.24 -33.62 21.09
C LYS A 277 -4.45 -33.73 22.41
N SER A 278 -3.35 -33.01 22.59
CA SER A 278 -2.60 -33.01 23.83
C SER A 278 -3.32 -32.15 24.88
N LYS A 279 -3.39 -32.64 26.13
CA LYS A 279 -4.12 -31.96 27.21
C LYS A 279 -3.40 -30.70 27.73
N SER A 280 -2.08 -30.56 27.54
CA SER A 280 -1.33 -29.38 28.00
C SER A 280 -1.01 -28.43 26.85
N VAL A 281 -1.27 -27.13 27.07
CA VAL A 281 -0.89 -26.04 26.13
C VAL A 281 0.65 -25.88 26.06
N PHE A 282 1.36 -26.57 26.97
CA PHE A 282 2.77 -26.37 27.28
C PHE A 282 3.71 -27.50 26.81
N LEU A 283 3.34 -28.32 25.83
CA LEU A 283 4.29 -29.28 25.27
C LEU A 283 5.41 -28.54 24.50
N LYS A 284 6.65 -28.69 24.99
CA LYS A 284 7.85 -28.03 24.47
C LYS A 284 8.11 -28.29 22.98
N SER A 285 7.70 -29.44 22.45
CA SER A 285 7.87 -29.83 21.04
C SER A 285 6.96 -29.05 20.08
N GLN A 286 5.65 -29.01 20.35
CA GLN A 286 4.67 -28.32 19.51
C GLN A 286 4.92 -26.81 19.46
N ARG A 287 5.34 -26.22 20.58
CA ARG A 287 5.72 -24.79 20.66
C ARG A 287 6.92 -24.43 19.77
N LYS A 288 7.96 -25.27 19.77
CA LYS A 288 9.16 -25.02 18.96
C LYS A 288 8.87 -25.11 17.46
N GLU A 289 8.03 -26.04 17.04
CA GLU A 289 7.63 -26.15 15.62
C GLU A 289 6.77 -24.95 15.19
N PHE A 290 5.85 -24.51 16.06
CA PHE A 290 5.04 -23.33 15.81
C PHE A 290 5.86 -22.04 15.71
N LEU A 291 6.78 -21.80 16.64
CA LEU A 291 7.63 -20.61 16.61
C LEU A 291 8.51 -20.59 15.36
N LYS A 292 9.11 -21.73 14.99
CA LYS A 292 9.86 -21.86 13.73
C LYS A 292 9.00 -21.55 12.50
N PHE A 293 7.73 -21.97 12.52
CA PHE A 293 6.80 -21.66 11.44
C PHE A 293 6.52 -20.14 11.36
N ILE A 294 6.22 -19.50 12.48
CA ILE A 294 5.96 -18.05 12.53
C ILE A 294 7.21 -17.25 12.15
N GLU A 295 8.39 -17.60 12.67
CA GLU A 295 9.66 -16.96 12.32
C GLU A 295 9.92 -17.03 10.81
N LYS A 296 9.70 -18.20 10.21
CA LYS A 296 9.84 -18.37 8.76
C LYS A 296 8.86 -17.49 7.97
N GLU A 297 7.57 -17.51 8.33
CA GLU A 297 6.57 -16.69 7.65
C GLU A 297 6.85 -15.19 7.84
N VAL A 298 7.28 -14.76 9.02
CA VAL A 298 7.65 -13.36 9.28
C VAL A 298 8.87 -12.94 8.45
N GLU A 299 9.88 -13.80 8.33
CA GLU A 299 11.05 -13.54 7.48
C GLU A 299 10.64 -13.36 6.01
N ASP A 300 9.78 -14.22 5.48
CA ASP A 300 9.25 -14.15 4.12
C ASP A 300 8.44 -12.86 3.87
N LEU A 301 7.87 -12.26 4.93
CA LEU A 301 7.08 -11.03 4.88
C LEU A 301 7.93 -9.76 5.02
N LYS A 302 9.23 -9.83 5.35
CA LYS A 302 10.12 -8.65 5.42
C LYS A 302 10.26 -7.91 4.08
N LYS A 303 10.03 -8.60 2.96
CA LYS A 303 10.05 -8.00 1.61
C LYS A 303 8.93 -6.98 1.35
N TYR A 304 7.88 -6.96 2.18
CA TYR A 304 6.77 -6.01 2.06
C TYR A 304 6.91 -4.88 3.09
N SER A 305 6.55 -3.67 2.69
CA SER A 305 6.43 -2.53 3.60
C SER A 305 5.21 -2.70 4.52
N ASP A 306 5.24 -2.02 5.67
CA ASP A 306 4.15 -2.09 6.64
C ASP A 306 2.83 -1.54 6.07
N GLY A 307 2.89 -0.49 5.24
CA GLY A 307 1.71 0.04 4.53
C GLY A 307 1.04 -1.01 3.65
N ILE A 308 1.83 -1.75 2.86
CA ILE A 308 1.32 -2.80 1.98
C ILE A 308 0.74 -3.97 2.78
N LEU A 309 1.43 -4.44 3.83
CA LEU A 309 0.92 -5.54 4.67
C LEU A 309 -0.37 -5.16 5.40
N LYS A 310 -0.45 -3.93 5.91
CA LYS A 310 -1.66 -3.41 6.56
C LYS A 310 -2.82 -3.30 5.57
N LEU A 311 -2.55 -2.89 4.34
CA LEU A 311 -3.56 -2.86 3.29
C LEU A 311 -4.07 -4.25 2.92
N LYS A 312 -3.16 -5.23 2.78
CA LYS A 312 -3.56 -6.63 2.57
C LYS A 312 -4.37 -7.17 3.75
N LEU A 313 -3.98 -6.85 4.99
CA LEU A 313 -4.71 -7.24 6.20
C LEU A 313 -6.15 -6.68 6.19
N TYR A 314 -6.31 -5.40 5.86
CA TYR A 314 -7.62 -4.75 5.73
C TYR A 314 -8.54 -5.52 4.78
N TYR A 315 -8.09 -5.79 3.55
CA TYR A 315 -8.94 -6.47 2.58
C TYR A 315 -9.22 -7.94 2.91
N ILE A 316 -8.29 -8.66 3.57
CA ILE A 316 -8.60 -10.02 4.04
C ILE A 316 -9.71 -9.96 5.11
N LEU A 317 -9.67 -8.99 6.04
CA LEU A 317 -10.73 -8.82 7.04
C LEU A 317 -12.07 -8.49 6.40
N LEU A 318 -12.11 -7.62 5.37
CA LEU A 318 -13.33 -7.35 4.61
C LEU A 318 -13.90 -8.61 3.97
N LYS A 319 -13.04 -9.41 3.32
CA LYS A 319 -13.43 -10.66 2.65
C LYS A 319 -13.98 -11.69 3.64
N LEU A 320 -13.33 -11.87 4.79
CA LEU A 320 -13.77 -12.82 5.81
C LEU A 320 -15.07 -12.40 6.51
N THR A 321 -15.34 -11.11 6.58
CA THR A 321 -16.58 -10.57 7.19
C THR A 321 -17.71 -10.38 6.18
N ASN A 322 -17.43 -10.62 4.89
CA ASN A 322 -18.32 -10.27 3.78
C ASN A 322 -18.78 -8.79 3.87
N THR A 323 -17.87 -7.91 4.30
CA THR A 323 -18.08 -6.46 4.32
C THR A 323 -17.84 -5.92 2.91
N PRO A 324 -18.69 -5.02 2.39
CA PRO A 324 -18.46 -4.40 1.08
C PRO A 324 -17.05 -3.84 0.96
N VAL A 325 -16.42 -4.09 -0.18
CA VAL A 325 -15.10 -3.55 -0.48
C VAL A 325 -15.20 -2.04 -0.56
N ALA A 326 -14.33 -1.36 0.19
CA ALA A 326 -14.31 0.09 0.31
C ALA A 326 -12.92 0.63 0.04
N SER A 327 -12.84 1.80 -0.62
CA SER A 327 -11.59 2.53 -0.80
C SER A 327 -11.08 3.02 0.55
N VAL A 328 -9.78 2.80 0.80
CA VAL A 328 -9.14 3.36 1.99
C VAL A 328 -8.91 4.87 1.85
N ALA A 329 -8.88 5.41 0.63
CA ALA A 329 -8.71 6.85 0.40
C ALA A 329 -9.94 7.68 0.82
N ASP A 330 -11.10 7.05 0.91
CA ASP A 330 -12.30 7.68 1.49
C ASP A 330 -12.40 7.31 2.98
N LYS A 331 -12.07 8.27 3.85
CA LYS A 331 -12.01 8.07 5.30
C LYS A 331 -13.34 7.62 5.88
N GLU A 332 -14.46 8.18 5.42
CA GLU A 332 -15.77 7.83 5.97
C GLU A 332 -16.15 6.37 5.66
N THR A 333 -15.91 5.93 4.42
CA THR A 333 -16.19 4.54 4.05
C THR A 333 -15.18 3.57 4.68
N PHE A 334 -13.91 3.96 4.82
CA PHE A 334 -12.91 3.18 5.58
C PHE A 334 -13.33 2.98 7.05
N ASP A 335 -13.72 4.06 7.73
CA ASP A 335 -14.16 4.06 9.12
C ASP A 335 -15.40 3.15 9.31
N LYS A 336 -16.42 3.30 8.45
CA LYS A 336 -17.61 2.43 8.44
C LYS A 336 -17.28 0.95 8.19
N SER A 337 -16.25 0.68 7.39
CA SER A 337 -15.82 -0.68 7.06
C SER A 337 -15.15 -1.36 8.25
N LEU A 338 -14.34 -0.62 9.01
CA LEU A 338 -13.79 -1.09 10.28
C LEU A 338 -14.88 -1.33 11.32
N ASP A 339 -15.88 -0.45 11.42
CA ASP A 339 -17.04 -0.65 12.29
C ASP A 339 -17.82 -1.93 11.92
N SER A 340 -18.07 -2.14 10.61
CA SER A 340 -18.73 -3.36 10.11
C SER A 340 -17.95 -4.64 10.46
N ILE A 341 -16.62 -4.60 10.43
CA ILE A 341 -15.79 -5.75 10.81
C ILE A 341 -16.04 -6.13 12.29
N VAL A 342 -16.12 -5.16 13.20
CA VAL A 342 -16.42 -5.41 14.62
C VAL A 342 -17.84 -5.95 14.81
N GLU A 343 -18.81 -5.38 14.10
CA GLU A 343 -20.21 -5.84 14.13
C GLU A 343 -20.35 -7.30 13.69
N LYS A 344 -19.67 -7.68 12.59
CA LYS A 344 -19.65 -9.06 12.08
C LYS A 344 -18.90 -10.00 13.04
N ALA A 345 -17.80 -9.54 13.62
CA ALA A 345 -17.06 -10.30 14.62
C ALA A 345 -17.92 -10.64 15.84
N TYR A 346 -18.71 -9.69 16.32
CA TYR A 346 -19.67 -9.90 17.41
C TYR A 346 -20.70 -10.97 17.04
N PHE A 347 -21.31 -10.86 15.86
CA PHE A 347 -22.31 -11.82 15.38
C PHE A 347 -21.77 -13.27 15.31
N ILE A 348 -20.50 -13.44 14.93
CA ILE A 348 -19.84 -14.76 14.87
C ILE A 348 -19.75 -15.42 16.26
N ILE A 349 -19.62 -14.64 17.33
CA ILE A 349 -19.47 -15.17 18.70
C ILE A 349 -20.76 -15.16 19.51
N GLU A 350 -21.79 -14.43 19.09
CA GLU A 350 -23.05 -14.25 19.82
C GLU A 350 -23.75 -15.58 20.14
N SER A 351 -23.63 -16.56 19.27
CA SER A 351 -24.21 -17.91 19.43
C SER A 351 -23.36 -18.87 20.28
N ARG A 352 -22.20 -18.44 20.78
CA ARG A 352 -21.27 -19.31 21.52
C ARG A 352 -21.65 -19.41 22.99
N ASN A 353 -21.44 -20.60 23.56
CA ASN A 353 -21.70 -20.85 24.98
C ASN A 353 -20.82 -19.97 25.87
N GLY A 354 -21.42 -19.36 26.90
CA GLY A 354 -20.71 -18.47 27.83
C GLY A 354 -20.49 -17.04 27.30
N PHE A 355 -21.01 -16.70 26.12
CA PHE A 355 -21.02 -15.34 25.64
C PHE A 355 -22.02 -14.50 26.45
N ASN A 356 -21.55 -13.37 26.98
CA ASN A 356 -22.39 -12.39 27.67
C ASN A 356 -22.45 -11.11 26.83
N GLY A 357 -23.62 -10.83 26.24
CA GLY A 357 -23.82 -9.66 25.42
C GLY A 357 -23.65 -8.36 26.22
N LYS A 358 -22.95 -7.38 25.64
CA LYS A 358 -22.87 -6.01 26.17
C LYS A 358 -23.33 -5.00 25.11
N VAL A 359 -23.67 -3.79 25.57
CA VAL A 359 -23.99 -2.64 24.71
C VAL A 359 -22.80 -2.27 23.83
N ASP A 360 -21.60 -2.25 24.41
CA ASP A 360 -20.35 -2.16 23.66
C ASP A 360 -19.97 -3.55 23.13
N LYS A 361 -20.11 -3.72 21.82
CA LYS A 361 -19.82 -4.98 21.12
C LYS A 361 -18.34 -5.32 21.13
N LEU A 362 -17.45 -4.32 21.04
CA LEU A 362 -16.02 -4.58 21.06
C LEU A 362 -15.59 -5.10 22.43
N GLU A 363 -16.09 -4.47 23.50
CA GLU A 363 -15.82 -4.92 24.87
C GLU A 363 -16.39 -6.32 25.14
N ALA A 364 -17.55 -6.66 24.58
CA ALA A 364 -18.10 -8.02 24.67
C ALA A 364 -17.18 -9.08 24.02
N ILE A 365 -16.62 -8.77 22.84
CA ILE A 365 -15.68 -9.65 22.13
C ILE A 365 -14.42 -9.86 22.98
N ILE A 366 -13.83 -8.77 23.48
CA ILE A 366 -12.64 -8.81 24.33
C ILE A 366 -12.91 -9.64 25.58
N ASN A 367 -13.99 -9.35 26.29
CA ASN A 367 -14.29 -10.02 27.56
C ASN A 367 -14.52 -11.51 27.39
N TYR A 368 -15.27 -11.90 26.36
CA TYR A 368 -15.53 -13.31 26.06
C TYR A 368 -14.22 -14.09 25.92
N TYR A 369 -13.29 -13.61 25.11
CA TYR A 369 -12.04 -14.32 24.87
C TYR A 369 -11.06 -14.25 26.05
N LEU A 370 -11.03 -13.15 26.80
CA LEU A 370 -10.26 -13.11 28.05
C LEU A 370 -10.77 -14.15 29.05
N ILE A 371 -12.10 -14.34 29.16
CA ILE A 371 -12.69 -15.39 30.01
C ILE A 371 -12.30 -16.78 29.52
N VAL A 372 -12.36 -17.03 28.21
CA VAL A 372 -11.91 -18.32 27.63
C VAL A 372 -10.45 -18.58 28.00
N ILE A 373 -9.58 -17.59 27.84
CA ILE A 373 -8.15 -17.70 28.14
C ILE A 373 -7.89 -17.93 29.63
N MET A 374 -8.59 -17.21 30.51
CA MET A 374 -8.50 -17.40 31.95
C MET A 374 -8.96 -18.81 32.39
N ASN A 375 -10.02 -19.34 31.76
CA ASN A 375 -10.47 -20.71 32.02
C ASN A 375 -9.43 -21.74 31.58
N SER A 376 -8.81 -21.56 30.41
CA SER A 376 -7.71 -22.42 29.96
C SER A 376 -6.49 -22.34 30.88
N LEU A 377 -6.18 -21.16 31.45
CA LEU A 377 -5.10 -20.99 32.44
C LEU A 377 -5.39 -21.68 33.77
N SER A 378 -6.66 -21.79 34.18
CA SER A 378 -7.05 -22.43 35.44
C SER A 378 -6.51 -23.86 35.57
N ALA A 379 -6.55 -24.63 34.48
CA ALA A 379 -6.03 -26.00 34.46
C ALA A 379 -4.51 -26.07 34.73
N GLU A 380 -3.78 -25.03 34.34
CA GLU A 380 -2.32 -24.98 34.37
C GLU A 380 -1.81 -24.39 35.69
N ILE A 381 -2.53 -23.39 36.23
CA ILE A 381 -2.28 -22.86 37.58
C ILE A 381 -2.50 -23.96 38.64
N ASN A 382 -3.47 -24.84 38.42
CA ASN A 382 -3.77 -25.95 39.33
C ASN A 382 -2.90 -27.21 39.09
N HIS A 383 -1.96 -27.18 38.12
CA HIS A 383 -1.13 -28.34 37.80
C HIS A 383 -0.09 -28.65 38.89
N GLU A 384 0.48 -27.62 39.52
CA GLU A 384 1.45 -27.75 40.64
C GLU A 384 1.05 -26.78 41.76
N GLU A 385 1.23 -27.18 43.02
CA GLU A 385 0.83 -26.37 44.19
C GLU A 385 1.64 -25.06 44.28
N ASP A 386 2.95 -25.12 43.99
CA ASP A 386 3.86 -23.98 43.93
C ASP A 386 3.46 -22.92 42.88
N ASN A 387 2.68 -23.30 41.87
CA ASN A 387 2.19 -22.36 40.86
C ASN A 387 1.20 -21.37 41.45
N LYS A 388 0.46 -21.74 42.51
CA LYS A 388 -0.57 -20.87 43.08
C LYS A 388 0.02 -19.63 43.74
N ASP A 389 1.08 -19.82 44.52
CA ASP A 389 1.77 -18.74 45.22
C ASP A 389 2.48 -17.83 44.21
N LYS A 390 3.19 -18.44 43.26
CA LYS A 390 3.87 -17.72 42.18
C LYS A 390 2.91 -16.87 41.33
N VAL A 391 1.74 -17.40 40.98
CA VAL A 391 0.71 -16.66 40.21
C VAL A 391 0.09 -15.56 41.05
N SER A 392 -0.14 -15.81 42.34
CA SER A 392 -0.66 -14.79 43.25
C SER A 392 0.26 -13.57 43.34
N ASP A 393 1.56 -13.80 43.51
CA ASP A 393 2.57 -12.75 43.53
C ASP A 393 2.58 -11.96 42.21
N ILE A 394 2.48 -12.64 41.06
CA ILE A 394 2.43 -11.97 39.75
C ILE A 394 1.22 -11.05 39.63
N ILE A 395 0.01 -11.55 39.94
CA ILE A 395 -1.23 -10.76 39.85
C ILE A 395 -1.15 -9.55 40.77
N TYR A 396 -0.65 -9.73 42.00
CA TYR A 396 -0.47 -8.63 42.95
C TYR A 396 0.55 -7.59 42.48
N GLU A 397 1.70 -8.02 41.95
CA GLU A 397 2.72 -7.10 41.44
C GLU A 397 2.21 -6.31 40.24
N VAL A 398 1.41 -6.91 39.35
CA VAL A 398 0.75 -6.18 38.26
C VAL A 398 -0.25 -5.17 38.82
N LEU A 399 -1.08 -5.55 39.80
CA LEU A 399 -2.01 -4.65 40.47
C LEU A 399 -1.27 -3.47 41.11
N ARG A 400 -0.05 -3.71 41.63
CA ARG A 400 0.79 -2.69 42.25
C ARG A 400 1.28 -1.61 41.28
N THR A 401 1.34 -1.92 39.99
CA THR A 401 1.74 -0.94 38.95
C THR A 401 0.67 0.11 38.65
N ILE A 402 -0.57 -0.12 39.09
CA ILE A 402 -1.69 0.82 38.92
C ILE A 402 -1.64 1.88 40.03
N PRO A 403 -1.85 3.18 39.71
CA PRO A 403 -1.98 4.24 40.71
C PRO A 403 -2.95 3.88 41.85
N LEU A 404 -2.61 4.28 43.07
CA LEU A 404 -3.34 3.86 44.27
C LEU A 404 -4.83 4.22 44.22
N ASP A 405 -5.17 5.38 43.66
CA ASP A 405 -6.55 5.86 43.58
C ASP A 405 -7.38 5.03 42.59
N GLU A 406 -6.81 4.68 41.43
CA GLU A 406 -7.44 3.78 40.45
C GLU A 406 -7.57 2.35 40.99
N ARG A 407 -6.55 1.87 41.70
CA ARG A 407 -6.56 0.54 42.34
C ARG A 407 -7.69 0.42 43.37
N LYS A 408 -7.93 1.47 44.16
CA LYS A 408 -9.04 1.52 45.13
C LYS A 408 -10.40 1.39 44.43
N ILE A 409 -10.57 1.97 43.24
CA ILE A 409 -11.82 1.86 42.48
C ILE A 409 -12.07 0.40 42.10
N ILE A 410 -11.05 -0.31 41.59
CA ILE A 410 -11.15 -1.72 41.22
C ILE A 410 -11.48 -2.58 42.45
N LEU A 411 -10.72 -2.41 43.54
CA LEU A 411 -10.90 -3.19 44.77
C LEU A 411 -12.24 -2.92 45.46
N ASN A 412 -12.71 -1.67 45.47
CA ASN A 412 -14.00 -1.31 46.03
C ASN A 412 -15.17 -1.91 45.23
N LYS A 413 -15.08 -1.92 43.89
CA LYS A 413 -16.10 -2.58 43.05
C LYS A 413 -16.15 -4.10 43.24
N MET A 414 -15.04 -4.72 43.64
CA MET A 414 -14.96 -6.12 44.04
C MET A 414 -15.43 -6.39 45.48
N ASN A 415 -15.90 -5.37 46.21
CA ASN A 415 -16.32 -5.46 47.62
C ASN A 415 -15.20 -5.84 48.62
N PHE A 416 -13.95 -5.47 48.36
CA PHE A 416 -12.89 -5.61 49.37
C PHE A 416 -13.05 -4.58 50.49
N THR A 417 -13.23 -5.06 51.72
CA THR A 417 -13.30 -4.21 52.93
C THR A 417 -11.93 -3.99 53.59
N ASP A 418 -11.00 -4.94 53.40
CA ASP A 418 -9.61 -4.86 53.85
C ASP A 418 -8.69 -4.73 52.64
N ILE A 419 -8.01 -3.58 52.52
CA ILE A 419 -7.10 -3.25 51.42
C ILE A 419 -5.63 -3.42 51.81
N SER A 420 -5.33 -4.13 52.90
CA SER A 420 -3.96 -4.48 53.27
C SER A 420 -3.33 -5.43 52.24
N GLU A 421 -2.02 -5.31 52.04
CA GLU A 421 -1.26 -6.16 51.10
C GLU A 421 -1.48 -7.66 51.37
N GLY A 422 -1.45 -8.06 52.63
CA GLY A 422 -1.65 -9.45 53.04
C GLY A 422 -3.05 -9.97 52.70
N ALA A 423 -4.10 -9.18 52.95
CA ALA A 423 -5.48 -9.58 52.66
C ALA A 423 -5.74 -9.71 51.15
N ILE A 424 -5.21 -8.79 50.34
CA ILE A 424 -5.34 -8.83 48.88
C ILE A 424 -4.58 -10.04 48.31
N LYS A 425 -3.32 -10.26 48.71
CA LYS A 425 -2.52 -11.41 48.26
C LYS A 425 -3.17 -12.75 48.62
N GLU A 426 -3.72 -12.89 49.82
CA GLU A 426 -4.37 -14.14 50.24
C GLU A 426 -5.67 -14.38 49.44
N ASN A 427 -6.46 -13.33 49.18
CA ASN A 427 -7.67 -13.48 48.37
C ASN A 427 -7.34 -13.88 46.92
N ILE A 428 -6.34 -13.24 46.32
CA ILE A 428 -5.83 -13.61 45.00
C ILE A 428 -5.40 -15.08 45.02
N ARG A 429 -4.56 -15.49 45.99
CA ARG A 429 -4.03 -16.86 46.12
C ARG A 429 -5.13 -17.92 46.17
N LEU A 430 -6.22 -17.64 46.90
CA LEU A 430 -7.36 -18.55 47.02
C LEU A 430 -8.24 -18.60 45.78
N ASN A 431 -8.32 -17.51 45.00
CA ASN A 431 -9.29 -17.34 43.92
C ASN A 431 -8.69 -16.71 42.63
N GLN A 432 -7.49 -17.11 42.17
CA GLN A 432 -6.75 -16.37 41.11
C GLN A 432 -7.60 -16.05 39.86
N VAL A 433 -8.27 -17.06 39.31
CA VAL A 433 -9.04 -16.92 38.05
C VAL A 433 -10.33 -16.15 38.29
N GLU A 434 -11.04 -16.41 39.38
CA GLU A 434 -12.28 -15.69 39.72
C GLU A 434 -12.00 -14.23 40.10
N PHE A 435 -10.84 -13.94 40.70
CA PHE A 435 -10.38 -12.58 40.97
C PHE A 435 -10.19 -11.79 39.66
N LEU A 436 -9.54 -12.38 38.65
CA LEU A 436 -9.35 -11.74 37.34
C LEU A 436 -10.68 -11.58 36.57
N LYS A 437 -11.62 -12.53 36.67
CA LYS A 437 -12.97 -12.39 36.11
C LYS A 437 -13.75 -11.26 36.77
N ALA A 438 -13.74 -11.21 38.11
CA ALA A 438 -14.37 -10.13 38.88
C ALA A 438 -13.76 -8.76 38.53
N ALA A 439 -12.45 -8.72 38.26
CA ALA A 439 -11.78 -7.51 37.78
C ALA A 439 -12.32 -7.07 36.43
N LEU A 440 -12.46 -8.00 35.50
CA LEU A 440 -12.98 -7.73 34.16
C LEU A 440 -14.45 -7.27 34.17
N ASP A 441 -15.25 -7.77 35.11
CA ASP A 441 -16.66 -7.41 35.28
C ASP A 441 -16.87 -6.02 35.91
N CYS A 442 -15.82 -5.41 36.47
CA CYS A 442 -15.87 -4.04 37.01
C CYS A 442 -16.18 -2.98 35.92
N GLY A 443 -15.98 -3.31 34.64
CA GLY A 443 -16.40 -2.50 33.49
C GLY A 443 -15.71 -1.14 33.38
N ILE A 444 -14.47 -1.02 33.87
CA ILE A 444 -13.63 0.19 33.77
C ILE A 444 -12.43 -0.13 32.87
N SER A 445 -11.98 0.82 32.06
CA SER A 445 -10.90 0.58 31.08
C SER A 445 -9.63 0.02 31.73
N GLU A 446 -9.25 0.57 32.88
CA GLU A 446 -8.07 0.21 33.68
C GLU A 446 -8.15 -1.24 34.18
N SER A 447 -9.37 -1.74 34.43
CA SER A 447 -9.58 -3.11 34.88
C SER A 447 -9.33 -4.14 33.76
N SER A 448 -9.68 -3.81 32.51
CA SER A 448 -9.34 -4.64 31.35
C SER A 448 -7.82 -4.66 31.11
N GLU A 449 -7.14 -3.51 31.23
CA GLU A 449 -5.69 -3.41 31.10
C GLU A 449 -4.97 -4.25 32.17
N PHE A 450 -5.44 -4.17 33.42
CA PHE A 450 -4.95 -4.99 34.54
C PHE A 450 -5.05 -6.49 34.26
N VAL A 451 -6.23 -6.95 33.82
CA VAL A 451 -6.49 -8.37 33.54
C VAL A 451 -5.58 -8.87 32.42
N ILE A 452 -5.44 -8.11 31.34
CA ILE A 452 -4.61 -8.52 30.21
C ILE A 452 -3.12 -8.58 30.60
N ARG A 453 -2.61 -7.58 31.32
CA ARG A 453 -1.22 -7.57 31.82
C ARG A 453 -0.94 -8.73 32.77
N SER A 454 -1.92 -9.09 33.60
CA SER A 454 -1.83 -10.23 34.52
C SER A 454 -1.77 -11.56 33.77
N ILE A 455 -2.71 -11.80 32.84
CA ILE A 455 -2.74 -12.99 31.97
C ILE A 455 -1.42 -13.17 31.23
N PHE A 456 -0.88 -12.11 30.64
CA PHE A 456 0.39 -12.16 29.93
C PHE A 456 1.56 -12.49 30.87
N SER A 457 1.64 -11.83 32.03
CA SER A 457 2.72 -12.04 33.00
C SER A 457 2.71 -13.46 33.57
N ILE A 458 1.53 -14.02 33.83
CA ILE A 458 1.34 -15.42 34.23
C ILE A 458 1.88 -16.35 33.15
N TYR A 459 1.52 -16.09 31.89
CA TYR A 459 1.97 -16.92 30.78
C TYR A 459 3.50 -16.89 30.62
N VAL A 460 4.12 -15.71 30.65
CA VAL A 460 5.59 -15.58 30.59
C VAL A 460 6.25 -16.35 31.73
N ALA A 461 5.70 -16.28 32.94
CA ALA A 461 6.25 -16.96 34.09
C ALA A 461 6.21 -18.50 34.00
N PHE A 462 5.30 -19.06 33.21
CA PHE A 462 5.23 -20.49 32.90
C PHE A 462 6.10 -20.92 31.70
N GLN A 463 6.73 -19.99 30.99
CA GLN A 463 7.52 -20.26 29.78
C GLN A 463 9.00 -19.89 30.00
N LYS A 464 9.82 -20.88 30.41
CA LYS A 464 11.25 -20.68 30.69
C LYS A 464 12.16 -20.60 29.43
N ASP A 465 11.65 -20.84 28.22
CA ASP A 465 12.47 -21.12 27.01
C ASP A 465 12.33 -20.09 25.87
N PHE A 466 11.75 -18.91 26.09
CA PHE A 466 11.85 -17.84 25.08
C PHE A 466 13.20 -17.13 25.26
N ASP A 467 14.11 -17.30 24.30
CA ASP A 467 15.34 -16.50 24.23
C ASP A 467 14.98 -15.07 23.79
N PHE A 468 14.63 -14.22 24.75
CA PHE A 468 14.21 -12.84 24.52
C PHE A 468 15.37 -11.86 24.27
N TYR A 469 16.53 -12.34 23.82
CA TYR A 469 17.78 -11.58 23.78
C TYR A 469 17.73 -10.28 22.94
N GLU A 470 16.71 -10.08 22.08
CA GLU A 470 16.56 -8.90 21.25
C GLU A 470 15.66 -7.78 21.83
N PHE A 471 14.94 -8.01 22.92
CA PHE A 471 13.94 -7.05 23.42
C PHE A 471 14.48 -6.20 24.60
N ARG A 472 14.52 -4.88 24.43
CA ARG A 472 15.07 -3.95 25.43
C ARG A 472 14.13 -3.68 26.60
N THR A 473 12.81 -3.87 26.46
CA THR A 473 11.82 -3.59 27.53
C THR A 473 10.68 -4.62 27.62
N ARG A 474 10.00 -4.70 28.78
CA ARG A 474 8.74 -5.48 28.98
C ARG A 474 7.62 -5.07 28.01
N HIS A 475 7.62 -3.82 27.58
CA HIS A 475 6.66 -3.26 26.61
C HIS A 475 6.94 -3.77 25.19
N ASP A 476 8.21 -3.92 24.81
CA ASP A 476 8.61 -4.53 23.53
C ASP A 476 8.26 -6.03 23.48
N MET A 477 8.33 -6.72 24.62
CA MET A 477 7.86 -8.12 24.74
C MET A 477 6.35 -8.26 24.63
N LEU A 478 5.58 -7.36 25.28
CA LEU A 478 4.11 -7.28 25.13
C LEU A 478 3.74 -7.01 23.65
N ARG A 479 4.45 -6.10 22.99
CA ARG A 479 4.28 -5.74 21.58
C ARG A 479 4.59 -6.88 20.60
N ALA A 480 5.53 -7.76 20.93
CA ALA A 480 5.95 -8.85 20.04
C ALA A 480 5.14 -10.15 20.22
N TYR A 481 4.59 -10.40 21.41
CA TYR A 481 4.11 -11.75 21.77
C TYR A 481 2.65 -11.89 22.19
N ILE A 482 1.89 -10.81 22.45
CA ILE A 482 0.47 -10.95 22.83
C ILE A 482 -0.31 -11.72 21.77
N GLY A 483 -0.12 -11.41 20.49
CA GLY A 483 -0.79 -12.08 19.38
C GLY A 483 -0.58 -13.59 19.32
N PRO A 484 0.66 -14.08 19.12
CA PRO A 484 0.98 -15.50 19.10
C PRO A 484 0.49 -16.28 20.33
N LEU A 485 0.56 -15.66 21.52
CA LEU A 485 0.13 -16.26 22.79
C LEU A 485 -1.37 -16.52 22.83
N LEU A 486 -2.15 -15.46 22.60
CA LEU A 486 -3.60 -15.52 22.72
C LEU A 486 -4.14 -16.46 21.63
N LEU A 487 -3.57 -16.43 20.43
CA LEU A 487 -3.90 -17.35 19.35
C LEU A 487 -3.58 -18.81 19.69
N VAL A 488 -2.43 -19.15 20.29
CA VAL A 488 -2.13 -20.54 20.70
C VAL A 488 -3.17 -21.08 21.68
N ILE A 489 -3.59 -20.24 22.64
CA ILE A 489 -4.58 -20.62 23.64
C ILE A 489 -5.95 -20.84 22.97
N LEU A 490 -6.34 -19.94 22.05
CA LEU A 490 -7.65 -19.99 21.40
C LEU A 490 -7.75 -21.06 20.30
N LEU A 491 -6.65 -21.37 19.61
CA LEU A 491 -6.59 -22.43 18.58
C LEU A 491 -6.82 -23.84 19.15
N LYS A 492 -6.64 -24.04 20.46
CA LYS A 492 -6.95 -25.30 21.16
C LYS A 492 -8.44 -25.41 21.51
N GLU A 493 -9.07 -24.30 21.87
CA GLU A 493 -10.46 -24.24 22.32
C GLU A 493 -11.46 -24.24 21.16
N PHE A 494 -11.10 -23.67 20.00
CA PHE A 494 -12.00 -23.53 18.86
C PHE A 494 -11.59 -24.36 17.64
N LYS A 495 -12.58 -25.00 16.98
CA LYS A 495 -12.37 -25.60 15.66
C LYS A 495 -12.04 -24.49 14.65
N ILE A 496 -10.94 -24.68 13.93
CA ILE A 496 -10.33 -23.68 13.04
C ILE A 496 -11.13 -23.59 11.74
N SER A 497 -12.16 -22.73 11.74
CA SER A 497 -12.64 -22.11 10.51
C SER A 497 -12.06 -20.70 10.41
N ARG A 498 -11.78 -20.21 9.19
CA ARG A 498 -11.22 -18.87 8.96
C ARG A 498 -12.09 -17.76 9.54
N GLU A 499 -13.42 -17.92 9.47
CA GLU A 499 -14.39 -16.98 10.02
C GLU A 499 -14.30 -16.87 11.54
N ASN A 500 -14.03 -17.98 12.23
CA ASN A 500 -13.87 -17.99 13.69
C ASN A 500 -12.62 -17.25 14.20
N LEU A 501 -11.68 -16.92 13.31
CA LEU A 501 -10.50 -16.14 13.65
C LEU A 501 -10.77 -14.63 13.66
N VAL A 502 -11.74 -14.14 12.87
CA VAL A 502 -12.03 -12.70 12.79
C VAL A 502 -12.26 -12.07 14.17
N PRO A 503 -13.08 -12.64 15.06
CA PRO A 503 -13.31 -12.04 16.38
C PRO A 503 -12.08 -12.09 17.28
N ILE A 504 -11.18 -13.07 17.06
CA ILE A 504 -9.90 -13.17 17.76
C ILE A 504 -8.98 -12.02 17.34
N PHE A 505 -8.87 -11.76 16.03
CA PHE A 505 -8.09 -10.64 15.52
C PHE A 505 -8.64 -9.28 15.94
N VAL A 506 -9.97 -9.11 15.94
CA VAL A 506 -10.60 -7.88 16.43
C VAL A 506 -10.23 -7.62 17.89
N MET A 507 -10.30 -8.64 18.75
CA MET A 507 -9.81 -8.54 20.13
C MET A 507 -8.31 -8.20 20.17
N GLU A 508 -7.46 -8.97 19.48
CA GLU A 508 -6.00 -8.84 19.53
C GLU A 508 -5.55 -7.42 19.17
N ILE A 509 -6.04 -6.92 18.04
CA ILE A 509 -5.74 -5.58 17.52
C ILE A 509 -6.17 -4.51 18.53
N SER A 510 -7.32 -4.70 19.17
CA SER A 510 -7.86 -3.73 20.14
C SER A 510 -7.12 -3.77 21.48
N ILE A 511 -6.76 -4.96 21.96
CA ILE A 511 -5.98 -5.17 23.18
C ILE A 511 -4.59 -4.54 23.04
N SER A 512 -3.93 -4.73 21.88
CA SER A 512 -2.65 -4.08 21.60
C SER A 512 -2.74 -2.57 21.80
N ASN A 513 -3.83 -1.91 21.38
CA ASN A 513 -4.02 -0.49 21.62
C ASN A 513 -4.15 -0.16 23.12
N LYS A 514 -5.02 -0.89 23.84
CA LYS A 514 -5.30 -0.65 25.26
C LYS A 514 -4.05 -0.76 26.15
N ILE A 515 -3.16 -1.71 25.88
CA ILE A 515 -1.93 -1.90 26.66
C ILE A 515 -0.83 -0.94 26.24
N LEU A 516 -0.69 -0.70 24.94
CA LEU A 516 0.48 -0.01 24.41
C LEU A 516 0.36 1.52 24.57
N ARG A 517 -0.85 2.05 24.86
CA ARG A 517 -1.12 3.50 24.97
C ARG A 517 -0.38 4.29 23.88
N LYS A 518 -0.38 3.74 22.65
CA LYS A 518 0.45 4.24 21.55
C LYS A 518 0.15 5.72 21.32
N GLU A 519 1.19 6.51 21.05
CA GLU A 519 1.04 7.94 20.77
C GLU A 519 -0.07 8.17 19.72
N ARG A 520 -0.89 9.21 19.94
CA ARG A 520 -1.97 9.62 19.02
C ARG A 520 -1.37 10.04 17.67
N ARG A 521 -1.09 9.07 16.81
CA ARG A 521 -0.51 9.24 15.46
C ARG A 521 -1.42 8.64 14.39
N GLU A 522 -2.71 8.49 14.68
CA GLU A 522 -3.69 7.84 13.82
C GLU A 522 -3.67 8.43 12.40
N LYS A 523 -3.60 9.75 12.29
CA LYS A 523 -3.55 10.47 11.01
C LYS A 523 -2.33 10.11 10.15
N ILE A 524 -1.15 9.99 10.76
CA ILE A 524 0.08 9.62 10.05
C ILE A 524 -0.06 8.21 9.50
N TYR A 525 -0.49 7.27 10.36
CA TYR A 525 -0.63 5.87 9.97
C TYR A 525 -1.73 5.65 8.93
N TYR A 526 -2.81 6.41 9.01
CA TYR A 526 -3.86 6.42 8.00
C TYR A 526 -3.34 6.98 6.67
N ASN A 527 -2.65 8.12 6.68
CA ASN A 527 -2.06 8.70 5.46
C ASN A 527 -1.05 7.75 4.79
N GLN A 528 -0.21 7.07 5.56
CA GLN A 528 0.71 6.05 5.04
C GLN A 528 -0.04 4.89 4.38
N LEU A 529 -1.16 4.46 4.95
CA LEU A 529 -2.02 3.42 4.39
C LEU A 529 -2.68 3.89 3.08
N VAL A 530 -3.16 5.14 3.03
CA VAL A 530 -3.72 5.76 1.81
C VAL A 530 -2.67 5.86 0.71
N GLN A 531 -1.42 6.25 1.03
CA GLN A 531 -0.34 6.29 0.04
C GLN A 531 -0.04 4.90 -0.54
N ALA A 532 0.07 3.88 0.32
CA ALA A 532 0.26 2.50 -0.15
C ALA A 532 -0.90 2.01 -1.03
N TRP A 533 -2.13 2.45 -0.74
CA TRP A 533 -3.31 2.16 -1.57
C TRP A 533 -3.24 2.87 -2.93
N LEU A 534 -2.83 4.14 -2.97
CA LEU A 534 -2.68 4.91 -4.22
C LEU A 534 -1.62 4.29 -5.14
N GLU A 535 -0.47 3.89 -4.60
CA GLU A 535 0.61 3.26 -5.36
C GLU A 535 0.18 1.93 -6.01
N GLU A 536 -0.56 1.08 -5.28
CA GLU A 536 -1.06 -0.18 -5.81
C GLU A 536 -2.21 0.03 -6.80
N LYS A 537 -3.06 1.03 -6.56
CA LYS A 537 -4.11 1.43 -7.50
C LYS A 537 -3.53 1.93 -8.82
N GLU A 538 -2.48 2.75 -8.80
CA GLU A 538 -1.83 3.23 -10.01
C GLU A 538 -1.30 2.06 -10.88
N LYS A 539 -0.70 1.04 -10.24
CA LYS A 539 -0.25 -0.17 -10.94
C LYS A 539 -1.42 -0.93 -11.59
N TYR A 540 -2.54 -1.05 -10.87
CA TYR A 540 -3.74 -1.69 -11.38
C TYR A 540 -4.35 -0.91 -12.56
N ASP A 541 -4.50 0.41 -12.42
CA ASP A 541 -5.08 1.31 -13.42
C ASP A 541 -4.24 1.31 -14.71
N LYS A 542 -2.91 1.22 -14.59
CA LYS A 542 -2.01 1.06 -15.74
C LYS A 542 -2.29 -0.24 -16.51
N ILE A 543 -2.40 -1.37 -15.81
CA ILE A 543 -2.71 -2.67 -16.43
C ILE A 543 -4.09 -2.64 -17.07
N LEU A 544 -5.07 -2.02 -16.43
CA LEU A 544 -6.43 -1.87 -16.96
C LEU A 544 -6.44 -1.01 -18.24
N SER A 545 -5.71 0.10 -18.26
CA SER A 545 -5.56 0.96 -19.43
C SER A 545 -4.89 0.22 -20.60
N GLU A 546 -3.81 -0.52 -20.34
CA GLU A 546 -3.15 -1.36 -21.33
C GLU A 546 -4.10 -2.43 -21.89
N LYS A 547 -4.86 -3.10 -21.02
CA LYS A 547 -5.88 -4.07 -21.43
C LYS A 547 -6.96 -3.44 -22.33
N ASN A 548 -7.51 -2.29 -21.94
CA ASN A 548 -8.55 -1.62 -22.72
C ASN A 548 -8.05 -1.22 -24.11
N ASN A 549 -6.80 -0.78 -24.22
CA ASN A 549 -6.17 -0.50 -25.52
C ASN A 549 -5.99 -1.78 -26.36
N LEU A 550 -5.57 -2.88 -25.74
CA LEU A 550 -5.47 -4.18 -26.43
C LEU A 550 -6.83 -4.69 -26.92
N GLU A 551 -7.88 -4.55 -26.11
CA GLU A 551 -9.26 -4.94 -26.50
C GLU A 551 -9.79 -4.07 -27.64
N LYS A 552 -9.48 -2.77 -27.64
CA LYS A 552 -9.80 -1.88 -28.76
C LYS A 552 -9.09 -2.32 -30.04
N ASN A 553 -7.78 -2.57 -29.98
CA ASN A 553 -7.00 -3.04 -31.13
C ASN A 553 -7.50 -4.40 -31.64
N LEU A 554 -7.88 -5.30 -30.72
CA LEU A 554 -8.46 -6.60 -31.09
C LEU A 554 -9.75 -6.43 -31.89
N LYS A 555 -10.61 -5.50 -31.49
CA LYS A 555 -11.84 -5.18 -32.21
C LYS A 555 -11.55 -4.65 -33.62
N GLU A 556 -10.60 -3.72 -33.76
CA GLU A 556 -10.17 -3.20 -35.07
C GLU A 556 -9.63 -4.31 -35.99
N VAL A 557 -8.81 -5.22 -35.45
CA VAL A 557 -8.29 -6.39 -36.19
C VAL A 557 -9.40 -7.35 -36.61
N GLN A 558 -10.41 -7.56 -35.75
CA GLN A 558 -11.58 -8.40 -36.06
C GLN A 558 -12.45 -7.78 -37.17
N GLU A 559 -12.70 -6.48 -37.13
CA GLU A 559 -13.43 -5.76 -38.18
C GLU A 559 -12.69 -5.82 -39.53
N ALA A 560 -11.37 -5.62 -39.51
CA ALA A 560 -10.52 -5.78 -40.71
C ALA A 560 -10.58 -7.21 -41.27
N ARG A 561 -10.64 -8.23 -40.40
CA ARG A 561 -10.76 -9.63 -40.81
C ARG A 561 -12.09 -9.92 -41.51
N GLU A 562 -13.20 -9.38 -41.00
CA GLU A 562 -14.51 -9.54 -41.63
C GLU A 562 -14.57 -8.91 -43.02
N LEU A 563 -13.94 -7.76 -43.19
CA LEU A 563 -13.73 -7.11 -44.49
C LEU A 563 -12.91 -7.99 -45.44
N LEU A 564 -11.76 -8.51 -44.99
CA LEU A 564 -10.92 -9.40 -45.79
C LEU A 564 -11.66 -10.69 -46.20
N LEU A 565 -12.39 -11.33 -45.29
CA LEU A 565 -13.20 -12.53 -45.59
C LEU A 565 -14.32 -12.23 -46.60
N THR A 566 -14.92 -11.04 -46.51
CA THR A 566 -15.93 -10.59 -47.49
C THR A 566 -15.31 -10.37 -48.86
N ASN A 567 -14.11 -9.79 -48.92
CA ASN A 567 -13.37 -9.59 -50.15
C ASN A 567 -12.90 -10.92 -50.76
N GLU A 568 -12.41 -11.86 -49.94
CA GLU A 568 -12.03 -13.21 -50.40
C GLU A 568 -13.21 -13.90 -51.08
N ARG A 569 -14.39 -13.90 -50.45
CA ARG A 569 -15.61 -14.50 -51.04
C ARG A 569 -15.98 -13.88 -52.39
N LYS A 570 -15.86 -12.56 -52.53
CA LYS A 570 -16.11 -11.86 -53.81
C LYS A 570 -15.09 -12.27 -54.87
N PHE A 571 -13.80 -12.26 -54.52
CA PHE A 571 -12.73 -12.66 -55.42
C PHE A 571 -12.85 -14.11 -55.89
N VAL A 572 -13.22 -15.03 -55.00
CA VAL A 572 -13.49 -16.43 -55.36
C VAL A 572 -14.63 -16.53 -56.37
N ALA A 573 -15.76 -15.85 -56.11
CA ALA A 573 -16.89 -15.85 -57.05
C ALA A 573 -16.52 -15.24 -58.41
N GLU A 574 -15.73 -14.16 -58.42
CA GLU A 574 -15.24 -13.53 -59.65
C GLU A 574 -14.24 -14.40 -60.40
N LYS A 575 -13.41 -15.17 -59.68
CA LYS A 575 -12.50 -16.16 -60.26
C LYS A 575 -13.31 -17.29 -60.91
N ASP A 576 -14.24 -17.89 -60.18
CA ASP A 576 -15.10 -18.98 -60.68
C ASP A 576 -15.89 -18.55 -61.92
N ASN A 577 -16.39 -17.32 -61.95
CA ASN A 577 -17.05 -16.75 -63.12
C ASN A 577 -16.11 -16.65 -64.33
N THR A 578 -14.86 -16.24 -64.12
CA THR A 578 -13.84 -16.18 -65.19
C THR A 578 -13.43 -17.58 -65.66
N GLU A 579 -13.25 -18.54 -64.76
CA GLU A 579 -12.99 -19.94 -65.15
C GLU A 579 -14.14 -20.52 -65.99
N ASN A 580 -15.38 -20.28 -65.59
CA ASN A 580 -16.55 -20.71 -66.34
C ASN A 580 -16.64 -20.01 -67.72
N ALA A 581 -16.29 -18.72 -67.80
CA ALA A 581 -16.23 -18.00 -69.07
C ALA A 581 -15.14 -18.56 -69.98
N ILE A 582 -13.94 -18.84 -69.47
CA ILE A 582 -12.85 -19.49 -70.22
C ILE A 582 -13.31 -20.84 -70.75
N LYS A 583 -13.94 -21.67 -69.91
CA LYS A 583 -14.48 -22.97 -70.31
C LYS A 583 -15.52 -22.84 -71.43
N SER A 584 -16.46 -21.90 -71.29
CA SER A 584 -17.46 -21.62 -72.32
C SER A 584 -16.83 -21.14 -73.63
N GLN A 585 -15.79 -20.30 -73.59
CA GLN A 585 -15.09 -19.84 -74.78
C GLN A 585 -14.31 -20.98 -75.45
N TRP A 586 -13.70 -21.86 -74.66
CA TRP A 586 -13.06 -23.08 -75.17
C TRP A 586 -14.06 -24.02 -75.85
N ASP A 587 -15.25 -24.19 -75.29
CA ASP A 587 -16.30 -25.03 -75.89
C ASP A 587 -16.83 -24.40 -77.19
N MET A 588 -17.04 -23.08 -77.22
CA MET A 588 -17.40 -22.35 -78.45
C MET A 588 -16.30 -22.42 -79.53
N PHE A 589 -15.03 -22.31 -79.13
CA PHE A 589 -13.89 -22.45 -80.05
C PHE A 589 -13.89 -23.84 -80.70
N LYS A 590 -14.05 -24.91 -79.91
CA LYS A 590 -14.10 -26.28 -80.43
C LYS A 590 -15.25 -26.47 -81.41
N GLU A 591 -16.43 -25.95 -81.08
CA GLU A 591 -17.59 -26.05 -81.96
C GLU A 591 -17.38 -25.30 -83.29
N LYS A 592 -16.92 -24.05 -83.23
CA LYS A 592 -16.59 -23.25 -84.43
C LYS A 592 -15.50 -23.89 -85.27
N ALA A 593 -14.44 -24.38 -84.64
CA ALA A 593 -13.34 -25.04 -85.32
C ALA A 593 -13.86 -26.26 -86.09
N LEU A 594 -14.60 -27.16 -85.44
CA LEU A 594 -15.11 -28.39 -86.06
C LEU A 594 -16.22 -28.16 -87.12
N GLN A 595 -16.92 -27.03 -87.08
CA GLN A 595 -17.96 -26.67 -88.05
C GLN A 595 -17.46 -25.77 -89.19
N SER A 596 -16.24 -25.21 -89.08
CA SER A 596 -15.70 -24.32 -90.11
C SER A 596 -15.43 -25.08 -91.42
N GLU A 597 -15.57 -24.40 -92.55
CA GLU A 597 -15.15 -24.95 -93.84
C GLU A 597 -13.63 -25.09 -93.95
N GLU A 598 -12.88 -24.36 -93.13
CA GLU A 598 -11.43 -24.31 -93.16
C GLU A 598 -10.79 -25.61 -92.64
N ILE A 599 -11.53 -26.43 -91.88
CA ILE A 599 -11.05 -27.77 -91.47
C ILE A 599 -10.68 -28.64 -92.66
N LYS A 600 -11.27 -28.40 -93.84
CA LYS A 600 -10.98 -29.15 -95.07
C LYS A 600 -9.52 -28.96 -95.52
N SER A 601 -8.86 -27.90 -95.05
CA SER A 601 -7.45 -27.60 -95.32
C SER A 601 -6.48 -28.27 -94.32
N PHE A 602 -7.00 -28.88 -93.25
CA PHE A 602 -6.21 -29.52 -92.19
C PHE A 602 -5.83 -30.95 -92.58
N ASN A 603 -4.63 -31.38 -92.20
CA ASN A 603 -4.05 -32.66 -92.58
C ASN A 603 -4.85 -33.84 -92.03
N SER A 604 -5.37 -33.70 -90.81
CA SER A 604 -6.14 -34.75 -90.14
C SER A 604 -7.59 -34.89 -90.65
N TYR A 605 -8.07 -34.00 -91.53
CA TYR A 605 -9.48 -33.94 -91.92
C TYR A 605 -9.95 -35.13 -92.75
N GLU A 606 -9.13 -35.59 -93.70
CA GLU A 606 -9.49 -36.75 -94.53
C GLU A 606 -9.58 -38.04 -93.70
N GLU A 607 -8.74 -38.19 -92.68
CA GLU A 607 -8.81 -39.31 -91.74
C GLU A 607 -10.05 -39.21 -90.84
N TYR A 608 -10.35 -38.01 -90.31
CA TYR A 608 -11.57 -37.74 -89.56
C TYR A 608 -12.83 -38.06 -90.36
N ARG A 609 -12.91 -37.56 -91.60
CA ARG A 609 -14.03 -37.79 -92.51
C ARG A 609 -14.23 -39.28 -92.79
N ARG A 610 -13.15 -40.03 -93.00
CA ARG A 610 -13.22 -41.49 -93.18
C ARG A 610 -13.73 -42.19 -91.92
N ALA A 611 -13.26 -41.80 -90.74
CA ALA A 611 -13.71 -42.38 -89.47
C ALA A 611 -15.20 -42.09 -89.19
N VAL A 612 -15.68 -40.87 -89.46
CA VAL A 612 -17.10 -40.50 -89.35
C VAL A 612 -17.96 -41.30 -90.33
N ASN A 613 -17.53 -41.43 -91.59
CA ASN A 613 -18.23 -42.24 -92.59
C ASN A 613 -18.27 -43.73 -92.19
N GLN A 614 -17.19 -44.27 -91.64
CA GLN A 614 -17.14 -45.64 -91.12
C GLN A 614 -18.10 -45.86 -89.95
N LYS A 615 -18.21 -44.88 -89.04
CA LYS A 615 -19.17 -44.92 -87.94
C LYS A 615 -20.61 -44.95 -88.46
N ASN A 616 -20.95 -44.07 -89.40
CA ASN A 616 -22.30 -44.02 -90.00
C ASN A 616 -22.66 -45.33 -90.70
N LEU A 617 -21.72 -45.93 -91.44
CA LEU A 617 -21.90 -47.24 -92.06
C LEU A 617 -22.17 -48.34 -91.03
N ILE A 618 -21.45 -48.34 -89.90
CA ILE A 618 -21.63 -49.29 -88.80
C ILE A 618 -22.96 -49.07 -88.08
N GLU A 619 -23.43 -47.84 -87.89
CA GLU A 619 -24.71 -47.53 -87.27
C GLU A 619 -25.89 -47.99 -88.12
N VAL A 620 -25.83 -47.75 -89.44
CA VAL A 620 -26.81 -48.28 -90.40
C VAL A 620 -26.80 -49.82 -90.40
N SER A 621 -25.62 -50.43 -90.30
CA SER A 621 -25.47 -51.89 -90.20
C SER A 621 -26.05 -52.45 -88.88
N GLU A 622 -25.84 -51.75 -87.77
CA GLU A 622 -26.36 -52.10 -86.43
C GLU A 622 -27.90 -52.04 -86.44
N GLU A 623 -28.51 -50.97 -86.96
CA GLU A 623 -29.97 -50.84 -87.10
C GLU A 623 -30.59 -51.93 -87.97
N HIS A 624 -29.97 -52.27 -89.10
CA HIS A 624 -30.42 -53.36 -89.95
C HIS A 624 -30.32 -54.72 -89.24
N SER A 625 -29.22 -54.99 -88.52
CA SER A 625 -29.03 -56.24 -87.77
C SER A 625 -30.00 -56.40 -86.58
N LEU A 626 -30.37 -55.29 -85.94
CA LEU A 626 -31.31 -55.26 -84.81
C LEU A 626 -32.76 -55.50 -85.23
N LYS A 627 -33.14 -55.14 -86.48
CA LYS A 627 -34.47 -55.38 -87.04
C LYS A 627 -34.72 -56.85 -87.43
N ASP A 628 -33.68 -57.59 -87.83
CA ASP A 628 -33.81 -58.96 -88.34
C ASP A 628 -33.74 -60.06 -87.26
N ARG A 629 -33.35 -59.75 -86.02
CA ARG A 629 -33.19 -60.75 -84.94
C ARG A 629 -33.80 -60.21 -83.64
N GLY A 630 -34.66 -61.00 -82.99
CA GLY A 630 -35.37 -60.59 -81.77
C GLY A 630 -34.45 -60.27 -80.56
N ILE A 631 -34.94 -59.40 -79.67
CA ILE A 631 -34.20 -58.69 -78.60
C ILE A 631 -33.30 -59.58 -77.73
N ILE A 632 -33.74 -60.80 -77.37
CA ILE A 632 -33.00 -61.68 -76.44
C ILE A 632 -31.81 -62.39 -77.13
N LYS A 633 -31.91 -62.72 -78.42
CA LYS A 633 -30.80 -63.34 -79.18
C LYS A 633 -29.71 -62.34 -79.59
N ASN A 634 -30.03 -61.05 -79.68
CA ASN A 634 -29.06 -60.00 -80.00
C ASN A 634 -28.11 -59.66 -78.84
N PHE A 635 -28.52 -59.88 -77.59
CA PHE A 635 -27.68 -59.54 -76.42
C PHE A 635 -26.45 -60.46 -76.27
N PHE A 636 -26.54 -61.71 -76.75
CA PHE A 636 -25.47 -62.72 -76.69
C PHE A 636 -24.82 -63.01 -78.05
N SER A 637 -25.15 -62.22 -79.09
CA SER A 637 -24.59 -62.44 -80.42
C SER A 637 -23.19 -61.82 -80.52
N LEU A 638 -22.23 -62.64 -80.96
CA LEU A 638 -20.83 -62.26 -81.12
C LEU A 638 -20.67 -61.12 -82.15
N ASP A 639 -21.59 -61.05 -83.11
CA ASP A 639 -21.65 -59.99 -84.13
C ASP A 639 -22.14 -58.66 -83.53
N THR A 640 -23.15 -58.66 -82.66
CA THR A 640 -23.63 -57.44 -81.97
C THR A 640 -22.57 -56.86 -81.03
N TRP A 641 -21.80 -57.71 -80.35
CA TRP A 641 -20.66 -57.26 -79.54
C TRP A 641 -19.51 -56.73 -80.41
N LYS A 642 -19.23 -57.33 -81.57
CA LYS A 642 -18.27 -56.80 -82.55
C LYS A 642 -18.70 -55.42 -83.08
N TYR A 643 -19.98 -55.22 -83.40
CA TYR A 643 -20.49 -53.90 -83.82
C TYR A 643 -20.36 -52.86 -82.69
N LYS A 644 -20.75 -53.19 -81.46
CA LYS A 644 -20.61 -52.28 -80.31
C LYS A 644 -19.14 -51.97 -79.98
N LEU A 645 -18.25 -52.96 -80.05
CA LEU A 645 -16.82 -52.77 -79.82
C LEU A 645 -16.17 -51.92 -80.93
N ASN A 646 -16.45 -52.21 -82.19
CA ASN A 646 -15.97 -51.43 -83.33
C ASN A 646 -16.52 -50.00 -83.31
N LYS A 647 -17.79 -49.81 -82.93
CA LYS A 647 -18.41 -48.48 -82.75
C LYS A 647 -17.73 -47.71 -81.62
N LEU A 648 -17.40 -48.37 -80.51
CA LEU A 648 -16.64 -47.76 -79.41
C LEU A 648 -15.21 -47.40 -79.84
N GLU A 649 -14.52 -48.27 -80.58
CA GLU A 649 -13.16 -48.05 -81.06
C GLU A 649 -13.10 -46.92 -82.09
N ILE A 650 -14.03 -46.90 -83.05
CA ILE A 650 -14.15 -45.80 -84.02
C ILE A 650 -14.59 -44.51 -83.33
N SER A 651 -15.48 -44.56 -82.33
CA SER A 651 -15.85 -43.36 -81.57
C SER A 651 -14.67 -42.81 -80.76
N LYS A 652 -13.79 -43.66 -80.24
CA LYS A 652 -12.52 -43.23 -79.63
C LYS A 652 -11.58 -42.62 -80.67
N ASN A 653 -11.47 -43.21 -81.86
CA ASN A 653 -10.64 -42.68 -82.94
C ASN A 653 -11.16 -41.33 -83.47
N ILE A 654 -12.48 -41.17 -83.61
CA ILE A 654 -13.11 -39.90 -83.98
C ILE A 654 -12.77 -38.82 -82.96
N LYS A 655 -12.92 -39.10 -81.65
CA LYS A 655 -12.54 -38.13 -80.61
C LYS A 655 -11.06 -37.74 -80.66
N PHE A 656 -10.18 -38.71 -80.88
CA PHE A 656 -8.74 -38.44 -81.04
C PHE A 656 -8.45 -37.57 -82.27
N LEU A 657 -9.17 -37.80 -83.38
CA LEU A 657 -9.05 -37.00 -84.60
C LEU A 657 -9.67 -35.61 -84.44
N GLU A 658 -10.75 -35.45 -83.68
CA GLU A 658 -11.30 -34.15 -83.28
C GLU A 658 -10.28 -33.35 -82.48
N GLU A 659 -9.60 -33.97 -81.52
CA GLU A 659 -8.53 -33.34 -80.74
C GLU A 659 -7.37 -32.89 -81.64
N LYS A 660 -6.94 -33.71 -82.61
CA LYS A 660 -5.92 -33.30 -83.58
C LYS A 660 -6.37 -32.14 -84.45
N LEU A 661 -7.61 -32.16 -84.94
CA LEU A 661 -8.17 -31.06 -85.75
C LEU A 661 -8.26 -29.76 -84.95
N ILE A 662 -8.57 -29.83 -83.65
CA ILE A 662 -8.58 -28.69 -82.74
C ILE A 662 -7.16 -28.14 -82.55
N GLU A 663 -6.12 -28.99 -82.43
CA GLU A 663 -4.73 -28.53 -82.37
C GLU A 663 -4.27 -27.87 -83.68
N GLU A 664 -4.59 -28.47 -84.83
CA GLU A 664 -4.32 -27.88 -86.14
C GLU A 664 -5.06 -26.53 -86.32
N ALA A 665 -6.28 -26.41 -85.79
CA ALA A 665 -7.03 -25.15 -85.78
C ALA A 665 -6.33 -24.05 -84.95
N LYS A 666 -5.72 -24.41 -83.82
CA LYS A 666 -4.94 -23.46 -83.00
C LYS A 666 -3.70 -22.93 -83.73
N GLU A 667 -3.04 -23.78 -84.51
CA GLU A 667 -1.80 -23.44 -85.22
C GLU A 667 -2.06 -22.74 -86.57
N SER A 668 -3.28 -22.84 -87.10
CA SER A 668 -3.65 -22.31 -88.42
C SER A 668 -3.66 -20.78 -88.56
N GLY A 669 -3.73 -20.04 -87.44
CA GLY A 669 -3.85 -18.58 -87.40
C GLY A 669 -5.22 -18.02 -87.84
N VAL A 670 -6.14 -18.89 -88.25
CA VAL A 670 -7.49 -18.55 -88.73
C VAL A 670 -8.41 -18.07 -87.59
N PHE A 671 -8.30 -18.72 -86.43
CA PHE A 671 -9.13 -18.45 -85.24
C PHE A 671 -8.41 -17.58 -84.20
N GLU A 672 -7.48 -16.73 -84.63
CA GLU A 672 -6.62 -15.95 -83.72
C GLU A 672 -7.43 -14.98 -82.84
N SER A 673 -8.56 -14.45 -83.31
CA SER A 673 -9.44 -13.59 -82.50
C SER A 673 -10.05 -14.31 -81.29
N GLU A 674 -10.50 -15.54 -81.48
CA GLU A 674 -11.05 -16.39 -80.42
C GLU A 674 -9.96 -16.81 -79.44
N LEU A 675 -8.77 -17.16 -79.94
CA LEU A 675 -7.61 -17.50 -79.12
C LEU A 675 -7.08 -16.30 -78.32
N LEU A 676 -7.08 -15.09 -78.90
CA LEU A 676 -6.76 -13.85 -78.19
C LEU A 676 -7.74 -13.59 -77.04
N THR A 677 -9.05 -13.78 -77.29
CA THR A 677 -10.08 -13.61 -76.24
C THR A 677 -9.87 -14.60 -75.09
N ILE A 678 -9.52 -15.86 -75.39
CA ILE A 678 -9.18 -16.86 -74.37
C ILE A 678 -7.92 -16.46 -73.60
N ARG A 679 -6.84 -16.06 -74.29
CA ARG A 679 -5.58 -15.63 -73.64
C ARG A 679 -5.78 -14.39 -72.75
N GLU A 680 -6.61 -13.45 -73.16
CA GLU A 680 -6.96 -12.28 -72.34
C GLU A 680 -7.70 -12.69 -71.06
N LEU A 681 -8.66 -13.61 -71.16
CA LEU A 681 -9.35 -14.16 -70.00
C LEU A 681 -8.43 -14.98 -69.08
N GLU A 682 -7.52 -15.77 -69.64
CA GLU A 682 -6.50 -16.52 -68.89
C GLU A 682 -5.54 -15.57 -68.15
N LYS A 683 -5.17 -14.45 -68.77
CA LYS A 683 -4.39 -13.40 -68.10
C LYS A 683 -5.16 -12.76 -66.94
N ILE A 684 -6.43 -12.42 -67.16
CA ILE A 684 -7.32 -11.90 -66.10
C ILE A 684 -7.46 -12.92 -64.96
N LEU A 685 -7.53 -14.22 -65.28
CA LEU A 685 -7.59 -15.28 -64.28
C LEU A 685 -6.30 -15.30 -63.43
N ALA A 686 -5.13 -15.26 -64.06
CA ALA A 686 -3.85 -15.23 -63.37
C ALA A 686 -3.71 -14.00 -62.43
N ASP A 687 -4.14 -12.82 -62.89
CA ASP A 687 -4.15 -11.60 -62.08
C ASP A 687 -5.08 -11.74 -60.86
N LYS A 688 -6.27 -12.35 -61.03
CA LYS A 688 -7.21 -12.64 -59.95
C LYS A 688 -6.69 -13.69 -58.96
N GLU A 689 -5.96 -14.70 -59.44
CA GLU A 689 -5.33 -15.72 -58.58
C GLU A 689 -4.24 -15.10 -57.71
N SER A 690 -3.42 -14.21 -58.27
CA SER A 690 -2.44 -13.44 -57.51
C SER A 690 -3.11 -12.59 -56.44
N GLY A 691 -4.14 -11.83 -56.80
CA GLY A 691 -4.86 -10.98 -55.83
C GLY A 691 -5.57 -11.78 -54.72
N LEU A 692 -6.05 -13.00 -55.03
CA LEU A 692 -6.62 -13.89 -54.02
C LEU A 692 -5.55 -14.41 -53.04
N GLU A 693 -4.34 -14.69 -53.53
CA GLU A 693 -3.24 -15.12 -52.67
C GLU A 693 -2.78 -13.99 -51.73
N ASP A 694 -2.72 -12.75 -52.21
CA ASP A 694 -2.42 -11.58 -51.37
C ASP A 694 -3.45 -11.44 -50.23
N ILE A 695 -4.75 -11.57 -50.53
CA ILE A 695 -5.82 -11.54 -49.50
C ILE A 695 -5.65 -12.67 -48.48
N ARG A 696 -5.22 -13.86 -48.92
CA ARG A 696 -4.98 -15.00 -48.02
C ARG A 696 -3.77 -14.79 -47.12
N VAL A 697 -2.72 -14.17 -47.64
CA VAL A 697 -1.56 -13.74 -46.84
C VAL A 697 -2.00 -12.75 -45.77
N ASP A 698 -2.75 -11.71 -46.15
CA ASP A 698 -3.28 -10.71 -45.22
C ASP A 698 -4.19 -11.34 -44.15
N LEU A 699 -5.05 -12.31 -44.52
CA LEU A 699 -5.88 -13.06 -43.58
C LEU A 699 -5.05 -13.87 -42.58
N LYS A 700 -3.94 -14.47 -43.04
CA LYS A 700 -3.04 -15.23 -42.18
C LYS A 700 -2.30 -14.32 -41.20
N GLU A 701 -1.79 -13.18 -41.67
CA GLU A 701 -1.15 -12.17 -40.81
C GLU A 701 -2.13 -11.59 -39.79
N ASN A 702 -3.34 -11.24 -40.23
CA ASN A 702 -4.42 -10.80 -39.35
C ASN A 702 -4.74 -11.86 -38.27
N SER A 703 -4.83 -13.15 -38.65
CA SER A 703 -5.08 -14.24 -37.70
C SER A 703 -3.97 -14.38 -36.64
N ALA A 704 -2.71 -14.20 -37.03
CA ALA A 704 -1.57 -14.24 -36.13
C ALA A 704 -1.57 -13.06 -35.15
N GLU A 705 -1.88 -11.85 -35.63
CA GLU A 705 -2.00 -10.67 -34.78
C GLU A 705 -3.19 -10.80 -33.82
N ASN A 706 -4.31 -11.36 -34.27
CA ASN A 706 -5.49 -11.65 -33.44
C ASN A 706 -5.15 -12.64 -32.31
N GLU A 707 -4.44 -13.74 -32.60
CA GLU A 707 -3.97 -14.67 -31.57
C GLU A 707 -3.02 -14.01 -30.57
N LYS A 708 -2.08 -13.19 -31.05
CA LYS A 708 -1.12 -12.47 -30.22
C LYS A 708 -1.83 -11.50 -29.27
N LEU A 709 -2.78 -10.71 -29.76
CA LEU A 709 -3.59 -9.80 -28.94
C LEU A 709 -4.40 -10.57 -27.89
N ASN A 710 -5.05 -11.68 -28.25
CA ASN A 710 -5.76 -12.53 -27.29
C ASN A 710 -4.84 -13.07 -26.18
N ARG A 711 -3.61 -13.48 -26.52
CA ARG A 711 -2.62 -13.93 -25.51
C ARG A 711 -2.22 -12.79 -24.58
N LEU A 712 -2.01 -11.57 -25.09
CA LEU A 712 -1.66 -10.40 -24.29
C LEU A 712 -2.80 -9.96 -23.35
N ILE A 713 -4.05 -10.00 -23.85
CA ILE A 713 -5.25 -9.73 -23.04
C ILE A 713 -5.39 -10.78 -21.94
N SER A 714 -5.20 -12.07 -22.27
CA SER A 714 -5.18 -13.16 -21.28
C SER A 714 -4.10 -12.95 -20.21
N ASN A 715 -2.90 -12.50 -20.59
CA ASN A 715 -1.83 -12.21 -19.63
C ASN A 715 -2.19 -11.02 -18.73
N SER A 716 -2.80 -9.97 -19.29
CA SER A 716 -3.28 -8.82 -18.52
C SER A 716 -4.37 -9.23 -17.53
N ASN A 717 -5.30 -10.10 -17.93
CA ASN A 717 -6.31 -10.67 -17.04
C ASN A 717 -5.68 -11.47 -15.90
N LYS A 718 -4.66 -12.29 -16.17
CA LYS A 718 -3.92 -13.02 -15.11
C LYS A 718 -3.21 -12.07 -14.14
N LEU A 719 -2.63 -10.98 -14.63
CA LEU A 719 -2.02 -9.96 -13.76
C LEU A 719 -3.08 -9.26 -12.89
N MET A 720 -4.24 -8.93 -13.46
CA MET A 720 -5.35 -8.35 -12.69
C MET A 720 -5.96 -9.34 -11.69
N GLU A 721 -6.06 -10.63 -12.02
CA GLU A 721 -6.47 -11.69 -11.08
C GLU A 721 -5.46 -11.83 -9.94
N LYS A 722 -4.17 -11.69 -10.21
CA LYS A 722 -3.14 -11.70 -9.17
C LYS A 722 -3.34 -10.58 -8.14
N PHE A 723 -3.80 -9.39 -8.54
CA PHE A 723 -4.18 -8.34 -7.59
C PHE A 723 -5.32 -8.80 -6.67
N LYS A 724 -6.35 -9.46 -7.23
CA LYS A 724 -7.46 -10.03 -6.43
C LYS A 724 -6.98 -11.15 -5.49
N ASP A 725 -6.05 -11.99 -5.94
CA ASP A 725 -5.44 -13.06 -5.13
C ASP A 725 -4.53 -12.51 -4.03
N ASP A 726 -3.87 -11.38 -4.28
CA ASP A 726 -3.14 -10.59 -3.28
C ASP A 726 -4.07 -9.81 -2.32
N ASN A 727 -5.39 -10.01 -2.45
CA ASN A 727 -6.49 -9.38 -1.73
C ASN A 727 -6.70 -7.90 -2.04
N PHE A 728 -6.20 -7.38 -3.16
CA PHE A 728 -6.58 -6.05 -3.62
C PHE A 728 -7.78 -6.15 -4.57
N ASP A 729 -8.94 -5.65 -4.16
CA ASP A 729 -10.12 -5.54 -5.03
C ASP A 729 -10.36 -4.08 -5.40
N PHE A 730 -9.53 -3.54 -6.30
CA PHE A 730 -9.65 -2.17 -6.82
C PHE A 730 -10.76 -1.99 -7.88
N ALA A 731 -11.39 -3.10 -8.31
CA ALA A 731 -12.38 -3.12 -9.38
C ALA A 731 -13.79 -2.71 -8.91
N LYS A 732 -14.00 -2.62 -7.59
CA LYS A 732 -15.19 -2.10 -6.91
C LYS A 732 -14.77 -0.92 -6.06
#